data_AF-A0A5P2X0C0-F1
#
_entry.id   AF-A0A5P2X0C0-F1
#
_cell.length_a   1.000
_cell.length_b   1.000
_cell.length_c   1.000
_cell.angle_alpha   90.00
_cell.angle_beta   90.00
_cell.angle_gamma   90.00
#
_symmetry.space_group_name_H-M   'P 1'
#
loop_
_entity.id
_entity.type
_entity.pdbx_description
1 polymer ?
#
loop_
_entity_poly.entity_id
_entity_poly.type
_entity_poly.pdbx_seq_one_letter_code
_entity_poly.pdbx_strand_id
1 'polypeptide(L)'
;MRGTVLDGRYTLTERIGAGGMGAVWRARDARLDRDVAVKLLGLPRHTSGPERERMLALFVREARAAAALDSSYIVPVFDHGADGDVPYLVMPLLTGRTVNALLTDGDGLDPERVVDIAGQVCRALAVAHRAGIVHRDIKPANVIVTDEGTVKVLDFGIAKFLDATGATGAYLTRTSDSPIGTLHYMAPERFTRGPADGRTDVYSLGCMVHEMLTGSPPFDAPSEAALMHCHVYETPAAPSVRRPDLARGWDELVGRLLAKDPAGRPDADGARVALEALARTSAALPAPVPPAAPPEPRGATSYPLAPPRPQGPPTPWPVPQPLLTVGNGPRPWWRRWWLPAGAAVAVAAIVATFTIVQPFGKGDGGDDSGKKTTDTSERRVPDGKTGVAEVARTETLTTGTAADSRGPAPTVTGANKGGTVTVVEPGDITTVDPGKMWSGTDRLVSRLVYRSLTGLKTQPDGTVKLVGDLATDTGRLSSGGRTWTFTLKEGLTYNDGSRVRAQDFAYAVERTLDPAFASGDRTVRNWIMGPGNADDRTLAPGAIETPDDRTVVFHLDRAHPDFNVALAGPSAAPVPRGAKEASSGAMPSTGPYQITTYTGAKNITLARNPEWKADTDPLRTAYPDTYRVEGGLTVDQIKSRTLAAGPGDAVMSFTGSLRQASLGKATGTGRLSAPASYVHAYVVNTARVKDRKVRRAIATALPAGDVLAASGEDGTVQHSLLPPGIRGADTFDLYGAGERGDPAKARALLKDADESGYRITLGYGSDTDAKRADVIEAALERAGFRVKVERADISAYYKNAGEGKYDLFRFPVGGGLPVASTFMPDYFDGEFTYPASSNYSRLKSAGVDAAIEAADSANSLSAAGELWSKVDRRVMEEAAVVPVYVPVRTFLYSKALRGLQVDLDGVSPLNAYVRR
;
A
#
# COMPACT_ATOMS: atom_id res chain seq x y z
N MET A 1 -30.87 -27.52 15.31
CA MET A 1 -31.82 -26.55 15.90
C MET A 1 -33.18 -26.54 15.19
N ARG A 2 -33.32 -26.92 13.92
CA ARG A 2 -34.66 -27.13 13.33
C ARG A 2 -35.41 -28.22 14.12
N GLY A 3 -36.66 -27.95 14.50
CA GLY A 3 -37.47 -28.83 15.34
C GLY A 3 -37.22 -28.71 16.85
N THR A 4 -36.26 -27.88 17.28
CA THR A 4 -36.04 -27.58 18.70
C THR A 4 -37.20 -26.74 19.24
N VAL A 5 -37.66 -27.08 20.45
CA VAL A 5 -38.71 -26.33 21.16
C VAL A 5 -38.06 -25.56 22.31
N LEU A 6 -38.00 -24.23 22.19
CA LEU A 6 -37.44 -23.37 23.23
C LEU A 6 -38.48 -23.15 24.33
N ASP A 7 -38.08 -23.37 25.58
CA ASP A 7 -38.91 -23.20 26.79
C ASP A 7 -40.28 -23.89 26.69
N GLY A 8 -40.34 -25.02 25.98
CA GLY A 8 -41.58 -25.76 25.74
C GLY A 8 -42.65 -25.04 24.90
N ARG A 9 -42.36 -23.84 24.33
CA ARG A 9 -43.36 -22.99 23.67
C ARG A 9 -43.05 -22.63 22.22
N TYR A 10 -41.79 -22.36 21.89
CA TYR A 10 -41.41 -21.86 20.56
C TYR A 10 -40.72 -22.94 19.73
N THR A 11 -41.44 -23.52 18.78
CA THR A 11 -40.90 -24.57 17.90
C THR A 11 -40.21 -23.94 16.70
N LEU A 12 -38.89 -24.08 16.61
CA LEU A 12 -38.09 -23.53 15.51
C LEU A 12 -38.33 -24.31 14.21
N THR A 13 -38.87 -23.67 13.18
CA THR A 13 -39.27 -24.34 11.94
C THR A 13 -38.29 -24.12 10.80
N GLU A 14 -37.79 -22.89 10.62
CA GLU A 14 -36.95 -22.50 9.49
C GLU A 14 -35.98 -21.40 9.91
N ARG A 15 -34.72 -21.48 9.47
CA ARG A 15 -33.75 -20.40 9.71
C ARG A 15 -33.93 -19.33 8.65
N ILE A 16 -34.28 -18.12 9.07
CA ILE A 16 -34.60 -16.99 8.18
C ILE A 16 -33.51 -15.91 8.16
N GLY A 17 -32.49 -16.00 9.02
CA GLY A 17 -31.35 -15.09 9.03
C GLY A 17 -30.16 -15.58 9.84
N ALA A 18 -28.99 -15.01 9.58
CA ALA A 18 -27.72 -15.31 10.25
C ALA A 18 -26.83 -14.06 10.28
N GLY A 19 -26.20 -13.75 11.42
CA GLY A 19 -25.25 -12.64 11.54
C GLY A 19 -24.29 -12.80 12.72
N GLY A 20 -23.38 -11.83 12.91
CA GLY A 20 -22.31 -11.86 13.92
C GLY A 20 -22.75 -11.95 15.40
N MET A 21 -24.04 -11.72 15.68
CA MET A 21 -24.61 -11.80 17.03
C MET A 21 -25.55 -13.01 17.23
N GLY A 22 -25.73 -13.87 16.22
CA GLY A 22 -26.54 -15.10 16.33
C GLY A 22 -27.38 -15.45 15.09
N ALA A 23 -28.45 -16.22 15.29
CA ALA A 23 -29.30 -16.74 14.21
C ALA A 23 -30.77 -16.38 14.44
N VAL A 24 -31.47 -16.00 13.36
CA VAL A 24 -32.92 -15.72 13.39
C VAL A 24 -33.66 -16.87 12.75
N TRP A 25 -34.69 -17.35 13.45
CA TRP A 25 -35.54 -18.47 13.05
C TRP A 25 -36.99 -18.03 12.97
N ARG A 26 -37.71 -18.50 11.95
CA ARG A 26 -39.16 -18.62 12.02
C ARG A 26 -39.48 -19.71 13.05
N ALA A 27 -40.43 -19.43 13.92
CA ALA A 27 -40.91 -20.37 14.92
C ALA A 27 -42.43 -20.31 15.04
N ARG A 28 -43.03 -21.42 15.45
CA ARG A 28 -44.46 -21.48 15.83
C ARG A 28 -44.56 -21.26 17.35
N ASP A 29 -45.28 -20.23 17.77
CA ASP A 29 -45.70 -20.07 19.17
C ASP A 29 -46.84 -21.06 19.45
N ALA A 30 -46.56 -22.16 20.13
CA ALA A 30 -47.52 -23.23 20.38
C ALA A 30 -48.68 -22.81 21.29
N ARG A 31 -48.54 -21.71 22.03
CA ARG A 31 -49.60 -21.20 22.93
C ARG A 31 -50.55 -20.26 22.22
N LEU A 32 -50.03 -19.38 21.37
CA LEU A 32 -50.82 -18.38 20.63
C LEU A 32 -51.17 -18.84 19.21
N ASP A 33 -50.67 -20.00 18.80
CA ASP A 33 -50.84 -20.62 17.49
C ASP A 33 -50.58 -19.64 16.33
N ARG A 34 -49.42 -18.99 16.36
CA ARG A 34 -48.98 -18.03 15.34
C ARG A 34 -47.50 -18.16 15.02
N ASP A 35 -47.11 -17.69 13.84
CA ASP A 35 -45.72 -17.63 13.43
C ASP A 35 -45.05 -16.37 13.99
N VAL A 36 -43.83 -16.55 14.51
CA VAL A 36 -43.01 -15.50 15.11
C VAL A 36 -41.58 -15.62 14.60
N ALA A 37 -40.82 -14.53 14.68
CA ALA A 37 -39.38 -14.55 14.49
C ALA A 37 -38.69 -14.67 15.87
N VAL A 38 -37.76 -15.62 15.99
CA VAL A 38 -36.96 -15.86 17.19
C VAL A 38 -35.50 -15.63 16.88
N LYS A 39 -34.91 -14.61 17.49
CA LYS A 39 -33.47 -14.33 17.41
C LYS A 39 -32.77 -15.01 18.56
N LEU A 40 -31.98 -16.03 18.25
CA LEU A 40 -31.07 -16.69 19.17
C LEU A 40 -29.77 -15.90 19.21
N LEU A 41 -29.30 -15.53 20.39
CA LEU A 41 -28.04 -14.81 20.56
C LEU A 41 -26.88 -15.78 20.83
N GLY A 42 -25.78 -15.57 20.13
CA GLY A 42 -24.55 -16.33 20.33
C GLY A 42 -23.69 -15.74 21.44
N LEU A 43 -23.41 -16.51 22.49
CA LEU A 43 -22.37 -16.17 23.47
C LEU A 43 -21.02 -16.75 23.03
N PRO A 44 -19.88 -16.03 23.18
CA PRO A 44 -18.56 -16.56 22.84
C PRO A 44 -18.25 -17.88 23.57
N ARG A 45 -17.59 -18.82 22.88
CA ARG A 45 -17.37 -20.20 23.33
C ARG A 45 -16.51 -20.36 24.61
N HIS A 46 -16.00 -19.27 25.18
CA HIS A 46 -15.16 -19.24 26.38
C HIS A 46 -15.63 -18.22 27.44
N THR A 47 -16.86 -17.69 27.34
CA THR A 47 -17.37 -16.75 28.35
C THR A 47 -17.52 -17.45 29.70
N SER A 48 -16.77 -16.95 30.70
CA SER A 48 -16.78 -17.44 32.08
C SER A 48 -18.17 -17.29 32.73
N GLY A 49 -18.50 -18.12 33.73
CA GLY A 49 -19.81 -18.09 34.42
C GLY A 49 -20.25 -16.69 34.90
N PRO A 50 -19.41 -15.93 35.62
CA PRO A 50 -19.77 -14.59 36.09
C PRO A 50 -19.93 -13.55 34.96
N GLU A 51 -19.15 -13.66 33.89
CA GLU A 51 -19.27 -12.78 32.73
C GLU A 51 -20.55 -13.08 31.93
N ARG A 52 -20.90 -14.36 31.82
CA ARG A 52 -22.14 -14.85 31.21
C ARG A 52 -23.37 -14.34 31.94
N GLU A 53 -23.39 -14.42 33.27
CA GLU A 53 -24.51 -13.90 34.07
C GLU A 53 -24.69 -12.38 33.91
N ARG A 54 -23.58 -11.62 33.91
CA ARG A 54 -23.61 -10.17 33.65
C ARG A 54 -24.13 -9.84 32.26
N MET A 55 -23.67 -10.59 31.25
CA MET A 55 -24.16 -10.47 29.88
C MET A 55 -25.67 -10.75 29.89
N LEU A 56 -26.13 -11.93 30.29
CA LEU A 56 -27.57 -12.26 30.35
C LEU A 56 -28.43 -11.20 31.07
N ALA A 57 -27.98 -10.66 32.20
CA ALA A 57 -28.68 -9.60 32.93
C ALA A 57 -28.83 -8.30 32.11
N LEU A 58 -27.80 -7.93 31.32
CA LEU A 58 -27.88 -6.81 30.38
C LEU A 58 -28.86 -7.10 29.23
N PHE A 59 -28.97 -8.35 28.75
CA PHE A 59 -29.90 -8.71 27.66
C PHE A 59 -31.32 -8.54 28.11
N VAL A 60 -31.65 -9.07 29.28
CA VAL A 60 -32.97 -8.92 29.87
C VAL A 60 -33.30 -7.44 30.08
N ARG A 61 -32.34 -6.64 30.55
CA ARG A 61 -32.53 -5.20 30.73
C ARG A 61 -32.79 -4.46 29.40
N GLU A 62 -32.05 -4.79 28.34
CA GLU A 62 -32.20 -4.14 27.04
C GLU A 62 -33.42 -4.60 26.27
N ALA A 63 -33.76 -5.90 26.32
CA ALA A 63 -35.01 -6.43 25.79
C ALA A 63 -36.23 -5.74 26.43
N ARG A 64 -36.19 -5.49 27.75
CA ARG A 64 -37.24 -4.72 28.46
C ARG A 64 -37.29 -3.26 28.04
N ALA A 65 -36.14 -2.62 27.86
CA ALA A 65 -36.07 -1.23 27.40
C ALA A 65 -36.62 -1.07 25.97
N ALA A 66 -36.28 -2.01 25.07
CA ALA A 66 -36.82 -2.05 23.71
C ALA A 66 -38.32 -2.37 23.69
N ALA A 67 -38.80 -3.29 24.55
CA ALA A 67 -40.22 -3.62 24.68
C ALA A 67 -41.09 -2.44 25.17
N ALA A 68 -40.48 -1.47 25.87
CA ALA A 68 -41.17 -0.27 26.36
C ALA A 68 -41.35 0.83 25.29
N LEU A 69 -40.74 0.69 24.10
CA LEU A 69 -40.88 1.64 23.01
C LEU A 69 -42.19 1.39 22.25
N ASP A 70 -43.13 2.34 22.36
CA ASP A 70 -44.37 2.32 21.58
C ASP A 70 -44.22 3.17 20.31
N SER A 71 -44.06 2.51 19.17
CA SER A 71 -43.96 3.16 17.86
C SER A 71 -44.31 2.21 16.72
N SER A 72 -45.10 2.69 15.76
CA SER A 72 -45.38 1.95 14.52
C SER A 72 -44.14 1.75 13.64
N TYR A 73 -43.02 2.42 13.91
CA TYR A 73 -41.77 2.31 13.14
C TYR A 73 -40.68 1.47 13.81
N ILE A 74 -40.96 0.95 15.01
CA ILE A 74 -40.06 0.07 15.78
C ILE A 74 -40.68 -1.32 15.82
N VAL A 75 -39.85 -2.37 15.72
CA VAL A 75 -40.35 -3.74 15.89
C VAL A 75 -40.62 -4.01 17.37
N PRO A 76 -41.86 -4.37 17.76
CA PRO A 76 -42.15 -4.71 19.14
C PRO A 76 -41.51 -6.04 19.51
N VAL A 77 -41.09 -6.15 20.77
CA VAL A 77 -40.65 -7.41 21.37
C VAL A 77 -41.87 -8.10 21.98
N PHE A 78 -42.17 -9.32 21.54
CA PHE A 78 -43.27 -10.12 22.08
C PHE A 78 -42.89 -10.88 23.35
N ASP A 79 -41.69 -11.46 23.38
CA ASP A 79 -41.21 -12.25 24.50
C ASP A 79 -39.67 -12.32 24.52
N HIS A 80 -39.09 -12.74 25.64
CA HIS A 80 -37.66 -13.02 25.78
C HIS A 80 -37.44 -14.14 26.79
N GLY A 81 -36.37 -14.92 26.61
CA GLY A 81 -36.04 -16.00 27.54
C GLY A 81 -34.64 -16.55 27.30
N ALA A 82 -34.35 -17.68 27.96
CA ALA A 82 -33.14 -18.46 27.74
C ALA A 82 -33.50 -19.95 27.76
N ASP A 83 -33.00 -20.69 26.77
CA ASP A 83 -33.10 -22.16 26.74
C ASP A 83 -31.69 -22.73 26.95
N GLY A 84 -31.46 -23.27 28.15
CA GLY A 84 -30.11 -23.56 28.65
C GLY A 84 -29.21 -22.31 28.66
N ASP A 85 -28.14 -22.35 27.88
CA ASP A 85 -27.15 -21.27 27.75
C ASP A 85 -27.44 -20.29 26.59
N VAL A 86 -28.58 -20.43 25.90
CA VAL A 86 -28.89 -19.65 24.68
C VAL A 86 -30.02 -18.65 24.96
N PRO A 87 -29.69 -17.36 25.19
CA PRO A 87 -30.71 -16.32 25.27
C PRO A 87 -31.39 -16.09 23.92
N TYR A 88 -32.69 -15.81 23.95
CA TYR A 88 -33.51 -15.60 22.77
C TYR A 88 -34.49 -14.44 22.92
N LEU A 89 -34.80 -13.79 21.80
CA LEU A 89 -35.79 -12.71 21.66
C LEU A 89 -36.88 -13.12 20.68
N VAL A 90 -38.14 -12.96 21.04
CA VAL A 90 -39.30 -13.26 20.19
C VAL A 90 -39.93 -11.97 19.71
N MET A 91 -40.14 -11.87 18.40
CA MET A 91 -40.68 -10.67 17.73
C MET A 91 -41.66 -11.07 16.61
N PRO A 92 -42.48 -10.14 16.10
CA PRO A 92 -43.31 -10.41 14.94
C PRO A 92 -42.47 -10.89 13.76
N LEU A 93 -42.98 -11.88 13.03
CA LEU A 93 -42.44 -12.21 11.72
C LEU A 93 -42.91 -11.14 10.72
N LEU A 94 -41.99 -10.30 10.25
CA LEU A 94 -42.31 -9.26 9.26
C LEU A 94 -42.24 -9.80 7.83
N THR A 95 -43.15 -9.35 6.98
CA THR A 95 -43.10 -9.53 5.52
C THR A 95 -42.67 -8.22 4.86
N GLY A 96 -41.82 -8.30 3.83
CA GLY A 96 -41.23 -7.13 3.17
C GLY A 96 -39.77 -7.32 2.79
N ARG A 97 -39.11 -6.24 2.36
CA ARG A 97 -37.70 -6.22 1.95
C ARG A 97 -36.88 -5.31 2.86
N THR A 98 -35.67 -5.74 3.22
CA THR A 98 -34.69 -4.84 3.85
C THR A 98 -34.27 -3.75 2.87
N VAL A 99 -33.89 -2.56 3.37
CA VAL A 99 -33.31 -1.50 2.52
C VAL A 99 -32.07 -2.02 1.79
N ASN A 100 -31.25 -2.88 2.42
CA ASN A 100 -30.12 -3.55 1.77
C ASN A 100 -30.54 -4.33 0.50
N ALA A 101 -31.67 -5.04 0.59
CA ALA A 101 -32.22 -5.78 -0.55
C ALA A 101 -32.80 -4.85 -1.62
N LEU A 102 -33.22 -3.63 -1.27
CA LEU A 102 -33.68 -2.62 -2.24
C LEU A 102 -32.51 -2.00 -3.02
N LEU A 103 -31.28 -2.06 -2.48
CA LEU A 103 -30.08 -1.44 -3.05
C LEU A 103 -29.23 -2.40 -3.91
N THR A 104 -29.66 -3.65 -4.10
CA THR A 104 -28.84 -4.72 -4.72
C THR A 104 -28.47 -4.46 -6.19
N ASP A 105 -29.20 -3.59 -6.89
CA ASP A 105 -28.97 -3.29 -8.31
C ASP A 105 -27.93 -2.17 -8.53
N GLY A 106 -27.44 -1.50 -7.46
CA GLY A 106 -26.32 -0.55 -7.51
C GLY A 106 -26.63 0.87 -7.99
N ASP A 107 -27.84 1.15 -8.49
CA ASP A 107 -28.21 2.44 -9.09
C ASP A 107 -28.83 3.47 -8.10
N GLY A 108 -28.88 3.14 -6.80
CA GLY A 108 -29.57 3.96 -5.79
C GLY A 108 -31.11 3.94 -5.94
N LEU A 109 -31.80 4.71 -5.09
CA LEU A 109 -33.26 4.82 -5.03
C LEU A 109 -33.73 6.21 -5.47
N ASP A 110 -34.99 6.29 -5.90
CA ASP A 110 -35.64 7.56 -6.19
C ASP A 110 -35.61 8.48 -4.94
N PRO A 111 -35.25 9.78 -5.07
CA PRO A 111 -35.21 10.71 -3.95
C PRO A 111 -36.50 10.78 -3.12
N GLU A 112 -37.67 10.65 -3.74
CA GLU A 112 -38.95 10.64 -3.03
C GLU A 112 -39.05 9.40 -2.13
N ARG A 113 -38.59 8.25 -2.63
CA ARG A 113 -38.53 7.01 -1.86
C ARG A 113 -37.50 7.08 -0.74
N VAL A 114 -36.38 7.77 -0.95
CA VAL A 114 -35.39 8.05 0.10
C VAL A 114 -35.99 8.91 1.21
N VAL A 115 -36.73 9.98 0.88
CA VAL A 115 -37.41 10.82 1.88
C VAL A 115 -38.42 10.00 2.70
N ASP A 116 -39.23 9.17 2.05
CA ASP A 116 -40.22 8.33 2.73
C ASP A 116 -39.55 7.37 3.72
N ILE A 117 -38.56 6.60 3.27
CA ILE A 117 -37.86 5.62 4.10
C ILE A 117 -37.11 6.31 5.24
N ALA A 118 -36.26 7.29 4.93
CA ALA A 118 -35.44 7.98 5.92
C ALA A 118 -36.29 8.77 6.93
N GLY A 119 -37.40 9.38 6.48
CA GLY A 119 -38.33 10.10 7.36
C GLY A 119 -39.02 9.18 8.37
N GLN A 120 -39.38 7.96 7.97
CA GLN A 120 -39.92 6.96 8.90
C GLN A 120 -38.84 6.42 9.87
N VAL A 121 -37.58 6.26 9.43
CA VAL A 121 -36.46 5.92 10.32
C VAL A 121 -36.22 7.04 11.35
N CYS A 122 -36.29 8.31 10.96
CA CYS A 122 -36.21 9.43 11.91
C CYS A 122 -37.31 9.36 12.98
N ARG A 123 -38.54 8.99 12.61
CA ARG A 123 -39.65 8.82 13.58
C ARG A 123 -39.36 7.71 14.59
N ALA A 124 -38.76 6.60 14.15
CA ALA A 124 -38.30 5.54 15.05
C ALA A 124 -37.21 6.04 16.01
N LEU A 125 -36.17 6.69 15.48
CA LEU A 125 -35.05 7.22 16.26
C LEU A 125 -35.50 8.27 17.28
N ALA A 126 -36.40 9.17 16.90
CA ALA A 126 -36.92 10.21 17.80
C ALA A 126 -37.66 9.62 19.02
N VAL A 127 -38.44 8.54 18.82
CA VAL A 127 -39.11 7.84 19.94
C VAL A 127 -38.08 7.19 20.86
N ALA A 128 -37.07 6.50 20.30
CA ALA A 128 -36.02 5.86 21.09
C ALA A 128 -35.16 6.87 21.87
N HIS A 129 -34.74 7.96 21.22
CA HIS A 129 -33.90 9.00 21.83
C HIS A 129 -34.61 9.70 22.98
N ARG A 130 -35.92 9.97 22.87
CA ARG A 130 -36.74 10.53 23.98
C ARG A 130 -36.83 9.58 25.18
N ALA A 131 -36.78 8.27 24.95
CA ALA A 131 -36.71 7.26 25.99
C ALA A 131 -35.28 7.03 26.52
N GLY A 132 -34.29 7.80 26.06
CA GLY A 132 -32.88 7.65 26.44
C GLY A 132 -32.17 6.45 25.82
N ILE A 133 -32.72 5.87 24.74
CA ILE A 133 -32.19 4.70 24.05
C ILE A 133 -31.53 5.15 22.75
N VAL A 134 -30.24 4.82 22.57
CA VAL A 134 -29.48 5.03 21.33
C VAL A 134 -29.31 3.68 20.63
N HIS A 135 -29.58 3.61 19.34
CA HIS A 135 -29.61 2.36 18.58
C HIS A 135 -28.23 1.78 18.30
N ARG A 136 -27.28 2.61 17.84
CA ARG A 136 -25.85 2.30 17.57
C ARG A 136 -25.56 1.31 16.43
N ASP A 137 -26.54 0.92 15.63
CA ASP A 137 -26.35 -0.01 14.51
C ASP A 137 -27.36 0.26 13.37
N ILE A 138 -27.58 1.54 13.06
CA ILE A 138 -28.42 1.91 11.92
C ILE A 138 -27.66 1.63 10.63
N LYS A 139 -28.24 0.78 9.77
CA LYS A 139 -27.70 0.40 8.44
C LYS A 139 -28.81 -0.22 7.58
N PRO A 140 -28.65 -0.30 6.24
CA PRO A 140 -29.66 -0.83 5.33
C PRO A 140 -30.20 -2.23 5.70
N ALA A 141 -29.38 -3.09 6.30
CA ALA A 141 -29.77 -4.45 6.69
C ALA A 141 -30.71 -4.49 7.92
N ASN A 142 -30.72 -3.43 8.75
CA ASN A 142 -31.54 -3.35 9.98
C ASN A 142 -32.84 -2.54 9.78
N VAL A 143 -33.18 -2.20 8.54
CA VAL A 143 -34.39 -1.44 8.20
C VAL A 143 -35.20 -2.26 7.19
N ILE A 144 -36.41 -2.67 7.55
CA ILE A 144 -37.35 -3.37 6.67
C ILE A 144 -38.41 -2.40 6.19
N VAL A 145 -38.72 -2.45 4.90
CA VAL A 145 -39.92 -1.85 4.31
C VAL A 145 -40.94 -2.97 4.11
N THR A 146 -42.07 -2.90 4.80
CA THR A 146 -43.13 -3.89 4.67
C THR A 146 -43.83 -3.79 3.31
N ASP A 147 -44.62 -4.81 2.96
CA ASP A 147 -45.36 -4.83 1.70
C ASP A 147 -46.38 -3.66 1.61
N GLU A 148 -46.83 -3.13 2.76
CA GLU A 148 -47.68 -1.93 2.87
C GLU A 148 -46.89 -0.61 2.83
N GLY A 149 -45.56 -0.66 2.63
CA GLY A 149 -44.70 0.53 2.55
C GLY A 149 -44.33 1.15 3.91
N THR A 150 -44.61 0.48 5.03
CA THR A 150 -44.23 0.96 6.37
C THR A 150 -42.82 0.51 6.71
N VAL A 151 -42.00 1.40 7.26
CA VAL A 151 -40.65 1.09 7.73
C VAL A 151 -40.70 0.51 9.14
N LYS A 152 -39.93 -0.55 9.36
CA LYS A 152 -39.67 -1.17 10.66
C LYS A 152 -38.16 -1.20 10.91
N VAL A 153 -37.72 -0.47 11.93
CA VAL A 153 -36.32 -0.52 12.41
C VAL A 153 -36.16 -1.69 13.37
N LEU A 154 -35.21 -2.57 13.07
CA LEU A 154 -34.88 -3.79 13.81
C LEU A 154 -33.77 -3.53 14.85
N ASP A 155 -33.59 -4.44 15.81
CA ASP A 155 -32.36 -4.53 16.63
C ASP A 155 -31.98 -3.30 17.48
N PHE A 156 -32.96 -2.63 18.10
CA PHE A 156 -32.68 -1.57 19.08
C PHE A 156 -31.85 -2.08 20.26
N GLY A 157 -30.65 -1.52 20.42
CA GLY A 157 -29.93 -1.49 21.70
C GLY A 157 -29.09 -2.72 22.06
N ILE A 158 -29.26 -3.89 21.44
CA ILE A 158 -28.59 -5.15 21.85
C ILE A 158 -27.04 -5.10 21.71
N ALA A 159 -26.48 -4.13 20.99
CA ALA A 159 -25.04 -3.98 20.76
C ALA A 159 -24.24 -3.54 22.01
N LYS A 160 -24.89 -3.07 23.08
CA LYS A 160 -24.21 -2.72 24.35
C LYS A 160 -23.67 -3.93 25.09
N PHE A 161 -24.05 -5.15 24.67
CA PHE A 161 -23.49 -6.42 25.13
C PHE A 161 -21.97 -6.50 25.11
N LEU A 162 -21.35 -5.76 24.19
CA LEU A 162 -19.90 -5.79 23.98
C LEU A 162 -19.20 -4.57 24.62
N ASP A 163 -19.94 -3.51 24.97
CA ASP A 163 -19.41 -2.24 25.49
C ASP A 163 -19.46 -2.13 27.04
N ALA A 164 -20.18 -3.02 27.73
CA ALA A 164 -20.43 -2.90 29.17
C ALA A 164 -19.22 -3.21 30.09
N THR A 165 -18.02 -3.42 29.54
CA THR A 165 -16.77 -3.52 30.32
C THR A 165 -16.09 -2.16 30.54
N GLY A 166 -16.69 -1.04 30.11
CA GLY A 166 -16.16 0.30 30.40
C GLY A 166 -14.86 0.64 29.66
N ALA A 167 -14.48 -0.16 28.66
CA ALA A 167 -13.33 0.09 27.82
C ALA A 167 -13.78 0.63 26.45
N THR A 168 -13.56 1.92 26.21
CA THR A 168 -13.57 2.54 24.86
C THR A 168 -12.49 1.97 23.92
N GLY A 169 -11.94 0.78 24.22
CA GLY A 169 -10.97 0.02 23.43
C GLY A 169 -11.43 -1.40 23.09
N ALA A 170 -12.67 -1.78 23.39
CA ALA A 170 -13.18 -3.14 23.17
C ALA A 170 -13.52 -3.46 21.70
N TYR A 171 -13.71 -2.46 20.83
CA TYR A 171 -13.79 -2.68 19.37
C TYR A 171 -12.42 -3.01 18.75
N LEU A 172 -11.32 -2.65 19.41
CA LEU A 172 -9.95 -2.89 18.92
C LEU A 172 -9.39 -4.27 19.31
N THR A 173 -10.10 -5.03 20.15
CA THR A 173 -9.57 -6.26 20.80
C THR A 173 -10.49 -7.49 20.74
N ARG A 174 -11.66 -7.44 20.09
CA ARG A 174 -12.50 -8.63 19.88
C ARG A 174 -12.32 -9.23 18.48
N THR A 175 -11.81 -10.44 18.46
CA THR A 175 -11.66 -11.34 17.32
C THR A 175 -12.98 -11.66 16.62
N SER A 176 -12.94 -11.60 15.28
CA SER A 176 -13.50 -12.54 14.30
C SER A 176 -15.01 -12.65 14.03
N ASP A 177 -15.92 -11.89 14.63
CA ASP A 177 -17.37 -12.03 14.31
C ASP A 177 -18.15 -10.72 14.04
N SER A 178 -17.51 -9.55 13.93
CA SER A 178 -18.20 -8.36 13.40
C SER A 178 -18.09 -8.34 11.87
N PRO A 179 -19.20 -8.35 11.11
CA PRO A 179 -19.13 -8.25 9.67
C PRO A 179 -18.59 -6.87 9.29
N ILE A 180 -17.56 -6.86 8.43
CA ILE A 180 -16.93 -5.70 7.76
C ILE A 180 -17.98 -4.64 7.31
N GLY A 181 -19.18 -5.08 6.93
CA GLY A 181 -20.29 -4.21 6.53
C GLY A 181 -20.83 -3.26 7.61
N THR A 182 -20.60 -3.50 8.91
CA THR A 182 -21.11 -2.62 9.98
C THR A 182 -20.29 -1.33 10.14
N LEU A 183 -19.00 -1.36 9.79
CA LEU A 183 -18.12 -0.21 9.96
C LEU A 183 -18.46 0.96 9.02
N HIS A 184 -19.06 0.68 7.85
CA HIS A 184 -19.43 1.66 6.83
C HIS A 184 -20.46 2.72 7.29
N TYR A 185 -21.12 2.48 8.42
CA TYR A 185 -22.17 3.35 8.96
C TYR A 185 -21.80 3.90 10.34
N MET A 186 -20.59 3.64 10.84
CA MET A 186 -20.24 3.93 12.23
C MET A 186 -19.78 5.39 12.43
N ALA A 187 -20.34 6.06 13.43
CA ALA A 187 -20.03 7.46 13.72
C ALA A 187 -18.60 7.69 14.27
N PRO A 188 -17.95 8.83 13.97
CA PRO A 188 -16.59 9.17 14.42
C PRO A 188 -16.35 9.01 15.93
N GLU A 189 -17.32 9.40 16.74
CA GLU A 189 -17.27 9.36 18.21
C GLU A 189 -17.25 7.93 18.78
N ARG A 190 -17.49 6.90 17.94
CA ARG A 190 -17.32 5.49 18.34
C ARG A 190 -15.89 5.00 18.20
N PHE A 191 -15.07 5.71 17.44
CA PHE A 191 -13.64 5.43 17.26
C PHE A 191 -12.76 6.33 18.15
N THR A 192 -13.33 7.41 18.67
CA THR A 192 -12.66 8.41 19.51
C THR A 192 -13.27 8.42 20.93
N ARG A 193 -12.59 9.01 21.93
CA ARG A 193 -13.16 9.10 23.28
C ARG A 193 -14.19 10.24 23.34
N GLY A 194 -15.47 9.94 23.14
CA GLY A 194 -16.58 10.89 23.27
C GLY A 194 -17.90 10.24 23.71
N PRO A 195 -18.85 10.99 24.29
CA PRO A 195 -20.17 10.46 24.65
C PRO A 195 -21.01 10.19 23.39
N ALA A 196 -21.44 8.93 23.21
CA ALA A 196 -22.35 8.54 22.14
C ALA A 196 -23.82 8.79 22.56
N ASP A 197 -24.37 9.94 22.16
CA ASP A 197 -25.78 10.30 22.31
C ASP A 197 -26.60 9.95 21.04
N GLY A 198 -27.85 10.43 20.95
CA GLY A 198 -28.72 10.15 19.78
C GLY A 198 -28.13 10.61 18.44
N ARG A 199 -27.18 11.55 18.43
CA ARG A 199 -26.55 12.07 17.21
C ARG A 199 -25.60 11.06 16.56
N THR A 200 -25.20 10.01 17.28
CA THR A 200 -24.52 8.85 16.71
C THR A 200 -25.40 8.13 15.70
N ASP A 201 -26.69 7.94 16.00
CA ASP A 201 -27.63 7.28 15.07
C ASP A 201 -27.95 8.16 13.86
N VAL A 202 -27.96 9.49 14.05
CA VAL A 202 -28.16 10.46 12.96
C VAL A 202 -27.03 10.42 11.93
N TYR A 203 -25.79 10.20 12.39
CA TYR A 203 -24.67 10.00 11.46
C TYR A 203 -24.82 8.71 10.65
N SER A 204 -25.15 7.60 11.33
CA SER A 204 -25.41 6.32 10.66
C SER A 204 -26.56 6.41 9.65
N LEU A 205 -27.61 7.17 9.98
CA LEU A 205 -28.67 7.53 9.04
C LEU A 205 -28.12 8.34 7.86
N GLY A 206 -27.22 9.30 8.08
CA GLY A 206 -26.54 10.04 7.02
C GLY A 206 -25.79 9.14 6.03
N CYS A 207 -25.08 8.12 6.54
CA CYS A 207 -24.42 7.11 5.70
C CYS A 207 -25.44 6.32 4.87
N MET A 208 -26.53 5.90 5.50
CA MET A 208 -27.61 5.16 4.83
C MET A 208 -28.35 6.02 3.78
N VAL A 209 -28.58 7.31 4.05
CA VAL A 209 -29.19 8.23 3.08
C VAL A 209 -28.27 8.44 1.89
N HIS A 210 -26.96 8.63 2.10
CA HIS A 210 -26.00 8.72 1.00
C HIS A 210 -26.04 7.47 0.11
N GLU A 211 -26.02 6.28 0.71
CA GLU A 211 -26.10 5.02 -0.03
C GLU A 211 -27.43 4.83 -0.74
N MET A 212 -28.55 5.15 -0.10
CA MET A 212 -29.85 5.12 -0.76
C MET A 212 -29.92 6.07 -1.95
N LEU A 213 -29.20 7.19 -1.95
CA LEU A 213 -29.21 8.13 -3.08
C LEU A 213 -28.26 7.72 -4.22
N THR A 214 -27.16 7.05 -3.91
CA THR A 214 -26.02 6.85 -4.83
C THR A 214 -25.71 5.39 -5.15
N GLY A 215 -26.34 4.44 -4.46
CA GLY A 215 -26.05 3.01 -4.56
C GLY A 215 -24.77 2.56 -3.84
N SER A 216 -24.06 3.45 -3.14
CA SER A 216 -22.84 3.12 -2.40
C SER A 216 -22.68 3.95 -1.11
N PRO A 217 -22.10 3.39 -0.03
CA PRO A 217 -21.85 4.13 1.20
C PRO A 217 -20.94 5.36 0.96
N PRO A 218 -20.95 6.36 1.86
CA PRO A 218 -20.17 7.59 1.69
C PRO A 218 -18.66 7.36 1.67
N PHE A 219 -18.22 6.27 2.31
CA PHE A 219 -16.82 5.83 2.34
C PHE A 219 -16.77 4.36 1.96
N ASP A 220 -15.79 4.02 1.12
CA ASP A 220 -15.41 2.66 0.79
C ASP A 220 -13.88 2.62 0.83
N ALA A 221 -13.32 1.78 1.69
CA ALA A 221 -11.90 1.80 2.00
C ALA A 221 -11.37 0.37 2.13
N PRO A 222 -10.11 0.11 1.71
CA PRO A 222 -9.57 -1.25 1.56
C PRO A 222 -9.28 -1.95 2.90
N SER A 223 -9.52 -1.29 4.03
CA SER A 223 -9.37 -1.89 5.36
C SER A 223 -10.26 -1.22 6.39
N GLU A 224 -10.58 -1.94 7.47
CA GLU A 224 -11.33 -1.41 8.60
C GLU A 224 -10.69 -0.15 9.20
N ALA A 225 -9.35 -0.13 9.36
CA ALA A 225 -8.64 1.04 9.89
C ALA A 225 -8.68 2.25 8.94
N ALA A 226 -8.62 2.01 7.63
CA ALA A 226 -8.79 3.08 6.64
C ALA A 226 -10.25 3.59 6.63
N LEU A 227 -11.23 2.69 6.73
CA LEU A 227 -12.64 3.07 6.81
C LEU A 227 -12.92 3.87 8.10
N MET A 228 -12.33 3.47 9.22
CA MET A 228 -12.34 4.24 10.48
C MET A 228 -11.72 5.62 10.29
N HIS A 229 -10.56 5.70 9.62
CA HIS A 229 -9.93 6.98 9.29
C HIS A 229 -10.86 7.87 8.44
N CYS A 230 -11.52 7.31 7.41
CA CYS A 230 -12.49 8.04 6.60
C CYS A 230 -13.63 8.60 7.46
N HIS A 231 -14.19 7.75 8.34
CA HIS A 231 -15.25 8.17 9.25
C HIS A 231 -14.79 9.27 10.20
N VAL A 232 -13.55 9.25 10.71
CA VAL A 232 -13.04 10.26 11.66
C VAL A 232 -12.61 11.56 10.97
N TYR A 233 -11.92 11.49 9.83
CA TYR A 233 -11.18 12.64 9.29
C TYR A 233 -11.62 13.08 7.89
N GLU A 234 -12.16 12.20 7.06
CA GLU A 234 -12.42 12.52 5.65
C GLU A 234 -13.81 13.08 5.42
N THR A 235 -13.92 14.17 4.66
CA THR A 235 -15.22 14.69 4.23
C THR A 235 -15.77 13.80 3.11
N PRO A 236 -17.01 13.28 3.23
CA PRO A 236 -17.59 12.43 2.20
C PRO A 236 -17.83 13.23 0.92
N ALA A 237 -17.75 12.55 -0.23
CA ALA A 237 -18.15 13.15 -1.49
C ALA A 237 -19.64 13.55 -1.43
N ALA A 238 -19.98 14.68 -2.03
CA ALA A 238 -21.38 15.09 -2.13
C ALA A 238 -22.15 14.09 -3.03
N PRO A 239 -23.38 13.66 -2.66
CA PRO A 239 -24.19 12.76 -3.48
C PRO A 239 -24.31 13.17 -4.95
N SER A 240 -24.42 14.49 -5.22
CA SER A 240 -24.50 15.04 -6.58
C SER A 240 -23.27 14.74 -7.45
N VAL A 241 -22.11 14.43 -6.87
CA VAL A 241 -20.90 14.02 -7.61
C VAL A 241 -21.09 12.68 -8.30
N ARG A 242 -21.83 11.75 -7.66
CA ARG A 242 -22.12 10.42 -8.20
C ARG A 242 -23.44 10.40 -8.98
N ARG A 243 -24.40 11.24 -8.58
CA ARG A 243 -25.73 11.30 -9.18
C ARG A 243 -26.10 12.76 -9.51
N PRO A 244 -25.64 13.30 -10.64
CA PRO A 244 -25.74 14.74 -10.97
C PRO A 244 -27.15 15.30 -11.12
N ASP A 245 -28.16 14.44 -11.24
CA ASP A 245 -29.60 14.79 -11.24
C ASP A 245 -30.13 15.17 -9.85
N LEU A 246 -29.37 14.95 -8.77
CA LEU A 246 -29.77 15.34 -7.43
C LEU A 246 -29.75 16.85 -7.22
N ALA A 247 -30.83 17.38 -6.63
CA ALA A 247 -30.87 18.76 -6.17
C ALA A 247 -29.82 19.02 -5.08
N ARG A 248 -29.19 20.20 -5.12
CA ARG A 248 -28.13 20.63 -4.17
C ARG A 248 -28.52 20.52 -2.69
N GLY A 249 -29.81 20.59 -2.38
CA GLY A 249 -30.31 20.39 -1.01
C GLY A 249 -29.96 19.02 -0.42
N TRP A 250 -29.76 17.99 -1.25
CA TRP A 250 -29.29 16.67 -0.81
C TRP A 250 -27.84 16.70 -0.31
N ASP A 251 -26.98 17.46 -0.98
CA ASP A 251 -25.57 17.61 -0.57
C ASP A 251 -25.47 18.30 0.80
N GLU A 252 -26.25 19.36 1.01
CA GLU A 252 -26.28 20.08 2.28
C GLU A 252 -26.81 19.21 3.41
N LEU A 253 -27.91 18.48 3.18
CA LEU A 253 -28.47 17.58 4.19
C LEU A 253 -27.50 16.46 4.55
N VAL A 254 -26.97 15.73 3.56
CA VAL A 254 -26.03 14.62 3.80
C VAL A 254 -24.76 15.12 4.47
N GLY A 255 -24.24 16.28 4.07
CA GLY A 255 -23.09 16.92 4.73
C GLY A 255 -23.34 17.23 6.20
N ARG A 256 -24.53 17.74 6.56
CA ARG A 256 -24.91 18.01 7.96
C ARG A 256 -25.11 16.73 8.78
N LEU A 257 -25.71 15.69 8.20
CA LEU A 257 -25.87 14.40 8.88
C LEU A 257 -24.51 13.73 9.13
N LEU A 258 -23.56 13.89 8.19
CA LEU A 258 -22.21 13.32 8.26
C LEU A 258 -21.16 14.24 8.90
N ALA A 259 -21.59 15.31 9.58
CA ALA A 259 -20.69 16.19 10.30
C ALA A 259 -19.84 15.40 11.32
N LYS A 260 -18.52 15.65 11.35
CA LYS A 260 -17.61 14.87 12.20
C LYS A 260 -17.85 15.15 13.69
N ASP A 261 -18.00 16.42 14.04
CA ASP A 261 -18.47 16.84 15.36
C ASP A 261 -19.97 16.54 15.51
N PRO A 262 -20.40 15.72 16.50
CA PRO A 262 -21.82 15.51 16.81
C PRO A 262 -22.58 16.82 17.00
N ALA A 263 -21.97 17.87 17.55
CA ALA A 263 -22.60 19.17 17.77
C ALA A 263 -23.15 19.80 16.47
N GLY A 264 -22.52 19.51 15.33
CA GLY A 264 -22.91 19.99 14.00
C GLY A 264 -24.09 19.23 13.36
N ARG A 265 -24.51 18.10 13.93
CA ARG A 265 -25.63 17.28 13.42
C ARG A 265 -26.97 17.74 14.00
N PRO A 266 -28.07 17.69 13.22
CA PRO A 266 -29.41 17.84 13.79
C PRO A 266 -29.74 16.64 14.69
N ASP A 267 -30.79 16.76 15.50
CA ASP A 267 -31.43 15.59 16.11
C ASP A 267 -32.32 14.86 15.07
N ALA A 268 -32.91 13.72 15.46
CA ALA A 268 -33.74 12.91 14.56
C ALA A 268 -34.97 13.68 14.02
N ASP A 269 -35.60 14.54 14.84
CA ASP A 269 -36.73 15.37 14.41
C ASP A 269 -36.28 16.48 13.43
N GLY A 270 -35.14 17.11 13.66
CA GLY A 270 -34.53 18.08 12.74
C GLY A 270 -34.11 17.46 11.41
N ALA A 271 -33.55 16.24 11.43
CA ALA A 271 -33.24 15.49 10.21
C ALA A 271 -34.51 15.17 9.40
N ARG A 272 -35.60 14.77 10.07
CA ARG A 272 -36.91 14.52 9.44
C ARG A 272 -37.47 15.78 8.77
N VAL A 273 -37.47 16.92 9.48
CA VAL A 273 -37.98 18.19 8.93
C VAL A 273 -37.20 18.61 7.69
N ALA A 274 -35.87 18.40 7.68
CA ALA A 274 -35.03 18.69 6.52
C ALA A 274 -35.33 17.76 5.33
N LEU A 275 -35.52 16.46 5.56
CA LEU A 275 -35.95 15.51 4.52
C LEU A 275 -37.31 15.89 3.90
N GLU A 276 -38.29 16.25 4.73
CA GLU A 276 -39.63 16.66 4.27
C GLU A 276 -39.58 17.99 3.48
N ALA A 277 -38.65 18.89 3.80
CA ALA A 277 -38.45 20.13 3.04
C ALA A 277 -37.90 19.87 1.63
N LEU A 278 -37.04 18.85 1.46
CA LEU A 278 -36.54 18.44 0.15
C LEU A 278 -37.65 17.88 -0.74
N ALA A 279 -38.55 17.05 -0.18
CA ALA A 279 -39.71 16.55 -0.92
C ALA A 279 -40.65 17.68 -1.40
N ARG A 280 -40.92 18.68 -0.55
CA ARG A 280 -41.74 19.85 -0.93
C ARG A 280 -41.11 20.71 -2.02
N THR A 281 -39.79 20.80 -2.06
CA THR A 281 -39.06 21.57 -3.07
C THR A 281 -39.05 20.85 -4.43
N SER A 282 -38.96 19.51 -4.42
CA SER A 282 -39.06 18.67 -5.62
C SER A 282 -40.46 18.76 -6.27
N ALA A 283 -41.52 18.83 -5.44
CA ALA A 283 -42.91 18.94 -5.87
C ALA A 283 -43.32 20.35 -6.38
N ALA A 284 -42.48 21.38 -6.19
CA ALA A 284 -42.79 22.78 -6.52
C ALA A 284 -42.24 23.26 -7.89
N LEU A 285 -41.60 22.38 -8.67
CA LEU A 285 -41.22 22.69 -10.05
C LEU A 285 -42.46 22.64 -10.96
N PRO A 286 -42.75 23.68 -11.76
CA PRO A 286 -43.84 23.61 -12.74
C PRO A 286 -43.52 22.51 -13.76
N ALA A 287 -44.53 21.71 -14.12
CA ALA A 287 -44.44 20.73 -15.19
C ALA A 287 -43.83 21.37 -16.45
N PRO A 288 -42.97 20.65 -17.20
CA PRO A 288 -42.38 21.17 -18.42
C PRO A 288 -43.51 21.56 -19.39
N VAL A 289 -43.51 22.83 -19.81
CA VAL A 289 -44.41 23.33 -20.86
C VAL A 289 -44.16 22.47 -22.11
N PRO A 290 -45.20 21.90 -22.75
CA PRO A 290 -45.02 21.14 -23.98
C PRO A 290 -44.34 22.04 -25.03
N PRO A 291 -43.36 21.56 -25.80
CA PRO A 291 -42.72 22.36 -26.83
C PRO A 291 -43.77 22.83 -27.85
N ALA A 292 -43.77 24.14 -28.12
CA ALA A 292 -44.62 24.75 -29.12
C ALA A 292 -44.42 24.07 -30.49
N ALA A 293 -45.52 23.86 -31.21
CA ALA A 293 -45.55 23.20 -32.51
C ALA A 293 -44.60 23.89 -33.52
N PRO A 294 -43.88 23.13 -34.36
CA PRO A 294 -43.07 23.70 -35.44
C PRO A 294 -43.98 24.34 -36.53
N PRO A 295 -43.56 25.43 -37.19
CA PRO A 295 -44.26 25.92 -38.37
C PRO A 295 -44.19 24.90 -39.52
N GLU A 296 -45.28 24.77 -40.27
CA GLU A 296 -45.43 23.84 -41.40
C GLU A 296 -44.37 24.06 -42.51
N PRO A 297 -43.96 22.96 -43.19
CA PRO A 297 -42.91 22.99 -44.20
C PRO A 297 -43.43 23.46 -45.56
N ARG A 298 -42.77 24.47 -46.15
CA ARG A 298 -42.83 24.67 -47.61
C ARG A 298 -41.99 23.61 -48.31
N GLY A 299 -42.55 23.11 -49.40
CA GLY A 299 -42.23 21.83 -50.04
C GLY A 299 -40.82 21.62 -50.57
N ALA A 300 -40.59 20.34 -50.83
CA ALA A 300 -39.34 19.65 -51.13
C ALA A 300 -38.71 20.00 -52.49
N THR A 301 -37.38 19.92 -52.52
CA THR A 301 -36.65 19.29 -53.63
C THR A 301 -35.81 18.13 -53.08
N SER A 302 -36.00 16.99 -53.71
CA SER A 302 -35.60 15.64 -53.34
C SER A 302 -34.18 15.26 -53.77
N TYR A 303 -33.48 14.48 -52.93
CA TYR A 303 -32.57 13.41 -53.39
C TYR A 303 -32.80 12.13 -52.55
N PRO A 304 -32.79 10.94 -53.17
CA PRO A 304 -33.08 9.67 -52.49
C PRO A 304 -31.89 9.13 -51.69
N LEU A 305 -32.18 8.67 -50.46
CA LEU A 305 -31.32 7.79 -49.65
C LEU A 305 -31.45 6.33 -50.15
N ALA A 306 -30.32 5.66 -50.35
CA ALA A 306 -30.27 4.23 -50.66
C ALA A 306 -30.42 3.35 -49.39
N PRO A 307 -30.99 2.15 -49.51
CA PRO A 307 -31.31 1.25 -48.38
C PRO A 307 -30.08 0.58 -47.71
N PRO A 308 -30.24 0.09 -46.46
CA PRO A 308 -29.19 -0.59 -45.70
C PRO A 308 -28.75 -1.92 -46.32
N ARG A 309 -27.44 -2.21 -46.29
CA ARG A 309 -26.87 -3.49 -46.77
C ARG A 309 -27.03 -4.62 -45.72
N PRO A 310 -27.34 -5.85 -46.15
CA PRO A 310 -27.51 -7.02 -45.28
C PRO A 310 -26.20 -7.59 -44.73
N GLN A 311 -26.29 -8.20 -43.53
CA GLN A 311 -25.22 -8.94 -42.86
C GLN A 311 -24.83 -10.20 -43.66
N GLY A 312 -23.53 -10.45 -43.82
CA GLY A 312 -23.00 -11.66 -44.45
C GLY A 312 -22.99 -12.87 -43.49
N PRO A 313 -23.11 -14.11 -44.01
CA PRO A 313 -23.19 -15.34 -43.21
C PRO A 313 -21.84 -15.78 -42.61
N PRO A 314 -21.85 -16.59 -41.54
CA PRO A 314 -20.63 -17.08 -40.89
C PRO A 314 -19.90 -18.11 -41.76
N THR A 315 -18.58 -18.01 -41.86
CA THR A 315 -17.74 -19.04 -42.49
C THR A 315 -17.02 -19.92 -41.45
N PRO A 316 -16.75 -21.20 -41.78
CA PRO A 316 -16.56 -22.29 -40.81
C PRO A 316 -15.08 -22.59 -40.50
N TRP A 317 -14.84 -23.28 -39.38
CA TRP A 317 -13.55 -23.87 -38.99
C TRP A 317 -12.91 -24.75 -40.09
N PRO A 318 -11.57 -24.79 -40.20
CA PRO A 318 -10.86 -25.94 -40.73
C PRO A 318 -10.35 -26.85 -39.61
N VAL A 319 -10.84 -28.10 -39.58
CA VAL A 319 -10.26 -29.28 -38.91
C VAL A 319 -9.46 -30.11 -39.96
N PRO A 320 -8.65 -31.15 -39.62
CA PRO A 320 -7.28 -31.32 -40.13
C PRO A 320 -7.03 -32.52 -41.09
N GLN A 321 -5.79 -32.58 -41.62
CA GLN A 321 -5.04 -33.74 -42.20
C GLN A 321 -5.27 -34.10 -43.71
N PRO A 322 -4.47 -34.98 -44.39
CA PRO A 322 -3.21 -35.68 -44.04
C PRO A 322 -2.05 -35.63 -45.08
N LEU A 323 -0.96 -36.29 -44.67
CA LEU A 323 0.33 -36.72 -45.25
C LEU A 323 0.49 -37.07 -46.75
N LEU A 324 1.78 -37.09 -47.14
CA LEU A 324 2.50 -37.88 -48.18
C LEU A 324 3.08 -37.04 -49.34
N THR A 325 4.35 -36.62 -49.25
CA THR A 325 5.61 -37.31 -49.67
C THR A 325 5.77 -37.51 -51.18
N VAL A 326 6.79 -36.85 -51.75
CA VAL A 326 7.80 -37.49 -52.62
C VAL A 326 9.14 -36.82 -52.35
N GLY A 327 10.15 -37.62 -52.00
CA GLY A 327 11.55 -37.21 -51.87
C GLY A 327 12.41 -37.72 -53.03
N ASN A 328 13.67 -37.25 -53.02
CA ASN A 328 14.94 -37.84 -53.51
C ASN A 328 15.83 -36.69 -54.04
N GLY A 329 17.11 -36.55 -53.68
CA GLY A 329 18.06 -37.50 -53.09
C GLY A 329 19.34 -36.81 -52.53
N PRO A 330 20.41 -37.57 -52.22
CA PRO A 330 21.28 -37.31 -51.05
C PRO A 330 22.75 -36.88 -51.32
N ARG A 331 23.30 -36.18 -50.32
CA ARG A 331 24.66 -36.13 -49.66
C ARG A 331 25.93 -36.46 -50.48
N PRO A 332 27.10 -35.84 -50.15
CA PRO A 332 28.02 -36.48 -49.15
C PRO A 332 28.86 -35.49 -48.31
N TRP A 333 29.09 -35.63 -47.00
CA TRP A 333 29.76 -36.67 -46.18
C TRP A 333 31.26 -36.93 -46.45
N TRP A 334 32.02 -36.00 -47.03
CA TRP A 334 33.48 -36.16 -47.10
C TRP A 334 34.16 -34.79 -47.16
N ARG A 335 34.73 -34.38 -46.04
CA ARG A 335 35.96 -33.57 -45.89
C ARG A 335 35.99 -32.98 -44.50
N ARG A 336 36.23 -33.90 -43.57
CA ARG A 336 36.97 -33.64 -42.34
C ARG A 336 38.36 -33.10 -42.72
N TRP A 337 38.76 -32.05 -42.01
CA TRP A 337 40.13 -31.73 -41.61
C TRP A 337 40.99 -31.05 -42.68
N TRP A 338 41.68 -29.98 -42.25
CA TRP A 338 43.05 -29.54 -42.54
C TRP A 338 43.18 -28.04 -42.17
N LEU A 339 43.69 -27.77 -40.97
CA LEU A 339 44.61 -26.64 -40.66
C LEU A 339 46.03 -27.06 -41.13
N PRO A 340 47.12 -26.25 -41.13
CA PRO A 340 47.32 -24.83 -40.72
C PRO A 340 48.34 -24.05 -41.62
N ALA A 341 48.79 -22.88 -41.11
CA ALA A 341 50.03 -22.12 -41.39
C ALA A 341 50.03 -21.19 -42.63
N GLY A 342 50.59 -19.98 -42.61
CA GLY A 342 51.34 -19.26 -41.57
C GLY A 342 51.91 -17.95 -42.14
N ALA A 343 52.43 -17.10 -41.24
CA ALA A 343 53.39 -16.00 -41.44
C ALA A 343 52.95 -14.83 -42.36
N ALA A 344 52.95 -13.55 -41.97
CA ALA A 344 53.98 -12.68 -41.39
C ALA A 344 54.14 -11.47 -42.36
N VAL A 345 54.70 -10.37 -41.85
CA VAL A 345 55.06 -9.10 -42.54
C VAL A 345 53.86 -8.14 -42.68
N ALA A 346 53.80 -6.96 -42.04
CA ALA A 346 54.86 -6.00 -41.81
C ALA A 346 54.73 -5.26 -40.46
N VAL A 347 55.72 -5.48 -39.61
CA VAL A 347 56.23 -4.46 -38.68
C VAL A 347 57.35 -3.75 -39.44
N ALA A 348 57.22 -2.44 -39.62
CA ALA A 348 58.37 -1.54 -39.74
C ALA A 348 57.95 -0.11 -39.43
N ALA A 349 58.72 0.48 -38.52
CA ALA A 349 59.00 1.92 -38.40
C ALA A 349 57.99 2.82 -37.68
N ILE A 350 58.03 2.73 -36.35
CA ILE A 350 58.30 3.89 -35.50
C ILE A 350 59.60 4.56 -35.96
N VAL A 351 59.56 5.85 -36.31
CA VAL A 351 60.72 6.76 -36.32
C VAL A 351 60.26 8.16 -35.89
N ALA A 352 61.00 8.71 -34.92
CA ALA A 352 61.24 10.13 -34.59
C ALA A 352 60.17 10.91 -33.77
N THR A 353 60.32 11.11 -32.45
CA THR A 353 61.11 12.17 -31.71
C THR A 353 60.50 13.59 -31.78
N PHE A 354 60.43 14.51 -30.80
CA PHE A 354 60.95 14.74 -29.42
C PHE A 354 60.17 15.98 -28.87
N THR A 355 59.74 16.13 -27.60
CA THR A 355 60.38 16.93 -26.49
C THR A 355 59.47 16.91 -25.23
N ILE A 356 59.86 16.29 -24.09
CA ILE A 356 60.56 16.82 -22.87
C ILE A 356 59.65 17.75 -22.01
N VAL A 357 59.26 17.48 -20.74
CA VAL A 357 60.06 17.32 -19.49
C VAL A 357 59.30 16.45 -18.45
N GLN A 358 59.98 15.46 -17.85
CA GLN A 358 59.83 15.08 -16.43
C GLN A 358 60.99 15.70 -15.63
N PRO A 359 60.91 15.77 -14.29
CA PRO A 359 61.87 14.94 -13.54
C PRO A 359 61.29 14.46 -12.19
N PHE A 360 61.39 13.18 -11.82
CA PHE A 360 62.42 12.52 -11.01
C PHE A 360 61.64 11.38 -10.30
N GLY A 361 62.07 10.15 -10.03
CA GLY A 361 63.26 9.32 -10.26
C GLY A 361 62.82 7.93 -9.72
N LYS A 362 62.90 6.86 -10.53
CA LYS A 362 63.99 5.88 -10.64
C LYS A 362 64.14 4.98 -9.40
N GLY A 363 64.01 3.66 -9.60
CA GLY A 363 64.30 2.64 -8.58
C GLY A 363 63.85 1.24 -8.96
N ASP A 364 64.62 0.61 -9.84
CA ASP A 364 64.49 -0.72 -10.44
C ASP A 364 64.29 -1.91 -9.47
N GLY A 365 63.65 -2.97 -9.99
CA GLY A 365 64.28 -4.30 -10.02
C GLY A 365 63.66 -5.43 -9.18
N GLY A 366 63.28 -6.52 -9.86
CA GLY A 366 63.36 -7.89 -9.31
C GLY A 366 62.13 -8.77 -9.47
N ASP A 367 62.19 -9.68 -10.46
CA ASP A 367 61.35 -10.88 -10.65
C ASP A 367 61.20 -11.72 -9.36
N ASP A 368 60.03 -12.33 -9.13
CA ASP A 368 59.90 -13.79 -9.33
C ASP A 368 58.44 -14.30 -9.30
N SER A 369 58.27 -15.35 -10.10
CA SER A 369 57.17 -16.28 -10.39
C SER A 369 56.05 -16.55 -9.36
N GLY A 370 54.81 -16.70 -9.86
CA GLY A 370 53.70 -17.31 -9.10
C GLY A 370 52.31 -17.22 -9.73
N LYS A 371 52.01 -18.13 -10.67
CA LYS A 371 50.67 -18.49 -11.23
C LYS A 371 49.45 -18.01 -10.41
N LYS A 372 48.61 -17.15 -11.02
CA LYS A 372 47.17 -17.03 -10.71
C LYS A 372 46.37 -17.22 -12.00
N THR A 373 45.46 -18.19 -11.96
CA THR A 373 44.38 -18.43 -12.92
C THR A 373 43.38 -17.29 -12.86
N THR A 374 43.30 -16.50 -13.93
CA THR A 374 42.20 -15.59 -14.23
C THR A 374 41.45 -16.13 -15.44
N ASP A 375 40.22 -16.59 -15.23
CA ASP A 375 39.23 -16.73 -16.29
C ASP A 375 38.35 -15.47 -16.24
N THR A 376 38.77 -14.44 -16.97
CA THR A 376 37.96 -13.26 -17.28
C THR A 376 37.63 -13.33 -18.75
N SER A 377 36.40 -13.72 -19.06
CA SER A 377 35.84 -13.58 -20.40
C SER A 377 35.61 -12.10 -20.69
N GLU A 378 36.54 -11.51 -21.45
CA GLU A 378 36.37 -10.23 -22.12
C GLU A 378 35.16 -10.30 -23.06
N ARG A 379 34.09 -9.56 -22.73
CA ARG A 379 32.95 -9.36 -23.61
C ARG A 379 33.14 -8.03 -24.34
N ARG A 380 33.42 -8.12 -25.63
CA ARG A 380 33.41 -7.03 -26.63
C ARG A 380 32.24 -6.07 -26.40
N VAL A 381 32.54 -4.77 -26.34
CA VAL A 381 31.59 -3.67 -26.46
C VAL A 381 31.08 -3.61 -27.91
N PRO A 382 29.77 -3.72 -28.18
CA PRO A 382 29.20 -3.40 -29.48
C PRO A 382 28.84 -1.91 -29.55
N ASP A 383 29.08 -1.34 -30.73
CA ASP A 383 28.75 0.04 -31.12
C ASP A 383 27.37 0.52 -30.68
N GLY A 384 27.33 1.78 -30.24
CA GLY A 384 26.12 2.52 -29.89
C GLY A 384 25.12 2.57 -31.04
N LYS A 385 24.05 1.78 -30.92
CA LYS A 385 22.76 1.91 -31.61
C LYS A 385 21.79 0.86 -31.04
N THR A 386 21.11 1.17 -29.94
CA THR A 386 19.73 0.74 -29.60
C THR A 386 19.36 1.31 -28.22
N GLY A 387 18.25 2.05 -28.15
CA GLY A 387 17.73 2.62 -26.90
C GLY A 387 17.09 1.56 -26.01
N VAL A 388 17.92 0.73 -25.36
CA VAL A 388 17.52 -0.14 -24.25
C VAL A 388 17.68 0.66 -22.95
N ALA A 389 16.73 0.55 -22.03
CA ALA A 389 16.87 1.22 -20.73
C ALA A 389 18.03 0.62 -19.93
N GLU A 390 18.79 1.49 -19.29
CA GLU A 390 19.86 1.09 -18.39
C GLU A 390 19.30 0.79 -16.99
N VAL A 391 19.86 -0.19 -16.31
CA VAL A 391 19.59 -0.47 -14.89
C VAL A 391 20.70 0.18 -14.09
N ALA A 392 20.34 1.07 -13.16
CA ALA A 392 21.29 1.70 -12.25
C ALA A 392 21.93 0.65 -11.34
N ARG A 393 23.26 0.60 -11.32
CA ARG A 393 24.06 -0.29 -10.49
C ARG A 393 24.35 0.39 -9.16
N THR A 394 23.34 0.45 -8.30
CA THR A 394 23.42 1.22 -7.04
C THR A 394 24.46 0.71 -6.06
N GLU A 395 24.88 -0.55 -6.16
CA GLU A 395 26.00 -1.12 -5.40
C GLU A 395 27.33 -0.41 -5.69
N THR A 396 27.43 0.28 -6.84
CA THR A 396 28.59 1.07 -7.25
C THR A 396 28.61 2.48 -6.64
N LEU A 397 27.64 2.82 -5.76
CA LEU A 397 27.49 4.16 -5.19
C LEU A 397 28.82 4.75 -4.69
N THR A 398 29.17 5.91 -5.21
CA THR A 398 30.31 6.71 -4.74
C THR A 398 29.87 8.13 -4.39
N THR A 399 30.65 8.81 -3.58
CA THR A 399 30.40 10.22 -3.24
C THR A 399 30.97 11.11 -4.33
N GLY A 400 30.13 11.97 -4.91
CA GLY A 400 30.51 12.95 -5.92
C GLY A 400 31.16 14.20 -5.33
N THR A 401 31.83 14.94 -6.20
CA THR A 401 32.48 16.22 -5.89
C THR A 401 31.51 17.41 -6.01
N ALA A 402 31.95 18.59 -5.57
CA ALA A 402 31.22 19.84 -5.84
C ALA A 402 31.03 20.10 -7.35
N ALA A 403 31.94 19.61 -8.21
CA ALA A 403 31.80 19.73 -9.66
C ALA A 403 30.70 18.81 -10.21
N ASP A 404 30.61 17.57 -9.72
CA ASP A 404 29.54 16.63 -10.08
C ASP A 404 28.14 17.14 -9.68
N SER A 405 28.10 18.05 -8.70
CA SER A 405 26.90 18.66 -8.12
C SER A 405 26.42 19.91 -8.86
N ARG A 406 27.10 20.36 -9.91
CA ARG A 406 26.69 21.51 -10.72
C ARG A 406 25.66 21.10 -11.77
N GLY A 407 24.60 21.90 -11.91
CA GLY A 407 23.70 21.80 -13.05
C GLY A 407 24.26 22.51 -14.29
N PRO A 408 23.59 22.39 -15.43
CA PRO A 408 22.41 21.55 -15.64
C PRO A 408 22.73 20.06 -15.71
N ALA A 409 21.71 19.23 -15.51
CA ALA A 409 21.79 17.80 -15.75
C ALA A 409 22.26 17.51 -17.19
N PRO A 410 23.06 16.45 -17.42
CA PRO A 410 23.53 16.09 -18.75
C PRO A 410 22.36 15.91 -19.73
N THR A 411 22.50 16.48 -20.93
CA THR A 411 21.48 16.33 -21.98
C THR A 411 21.40 14.91 -22.49
N VAL A 412 20.19 14.38 -22.66
CA VAL A 412 19.95 13.09 -23.27
C VAL A 412 19.90 13.23 -24.79
N THR A 413 20.77 12.50 -25.50
CA THR A 413 20.84 12.53 -26.96
C THR A 413 19.50 12.17 -27.59
N GLY A 414 19.00 13.03 -28.48
CA GLY A 414 17.73 12.84 -29.18
C GLY A 414 16.47 13.21 -28.37
N ALA A 415 16.63 13.71 -27.14
CA ALA A 415 15.51 14.19 -26.33
C ALA A 415 15.08 15.59 -26.76
N ASN A 416 13.75 15.77 -26.93
CA ASN A 416 13.13 17.05 -27.17
C ASN A 416 12.19 17.39 -26.02
N LYS A 417 12.10 18.68 -25.67
CA LYS A 417 11.11 19.13 -24.69
C LYS A 417 9.70 18.99 -25.27
N GLY A 418 8.81 18.52 -24.41
CA GLY A 418 7.38 18.61 -24.55
C GLY A 418 6.65 17.27 -24.48
N GLY A 419 5.33 17.37 -24.37
CA GLY A 419 4.42 16.22 -24.39
C GLY A 419 3.87 15.89 -23.02
N THR A 420 2.93 14.96 -22.98
CA THR A 420 2.33 14.48 -21.73
C THR A 420 2.72 13.03 -21.53
N VAL A 421 3.20 12.70 -20.33
CA VAL A 421 3.44 11.32 -19.91
C VAL A 421 2.33 10.90 -18.96
N THR A 422 1.59 9.86 -19.33
CA THR A 422 0.60 9.24 -18.46
C THR A 422 1.25 8.09 -17.70
N VAL A 423 1.21 8.14 -16.38
CA VAL A 423 1.71 7.12 -15.47
C VAL A 423 0.52 6.36 -14.90
N VAL A 424 0.49 5.05 -15.10
CA VAL A 424 -0.60 4.16 -14.69
C VAL A 424 -0.10 3.18 -13.64
N GLU A 425 -0.64 3.26 -12.42
CA GLU A 425 -0.17 2.54 -11.24
C GLU A 425 -1.26 1.65 -10.64
N PRO A 426 -0.87 0.48 -10.11
CA PRO A 426 -1.81 -0.39 -9.43
C PRO A 426 -2.17 0.10 -8.03
N GLY A 427 -1.23 0.75 -7.33
CA GLY A 427 -1.46 1.39 -6.05
C GLY A 427 -1.99 2.81 -6.20
N ASP A 428 -2.76 3.27 -5.22
CA ASP A 428 -3.11 4.68 -5.07
C ASP A 428 -1.88 5.49 -4.59
N ILE A 429 -1.86 6.77 -4.91
CA ILE A 429 -0.91 7.76 -4.38
C ILE A 429 -1.36 8.12 -2.97
N THR A 430 -0.54 7.85 -1.97
CA THR A 430 -1.02 7.90 -0.58
C THR A 430 -1.03 9.32 0.00
N THR A 431 -0.16 10.20 -0.51
CA THR A 431 0.02 11.56 -0.01
C THR A 431 0.85 12.39 -0.98
N VAL A 432 0.71 13.71 -0.89
CA VAL A 432 1.59 14.66 -1.58
C VAL A 432 2.55 15.38 -0.62
N ASP A 433 2.45 15.15 0.69
CA ASP A 433 3.38 15.69 1.68
C ASP A 433 4.71 14.91 1.70
N PRO A 434 5.85 15.55 1.38
CA PRO A 434 7.14 14.85 1.32
C PRO A 434 7.55 14.17 2.64
N GLY A 435 7.05 14.64 3.79
CA GLY A 435 7.32 14.00 5.08
C GLY A 435 6.54 12.71 5.32
N LYS A 436 5.45 12.49 4.58
CA LYS A 436 4.60 11.29 4.68
C LYS A 436 4.83 10.29 3.55
N MET A 437 5.54 10.69 2.49
CA MET A 437 5.81 9.84 1.32
C MET A 437 6.65 8.63 1.70
N TRP A 438 6.11 7.44 1.46
CA TRP A 438 6.81 6.17 1.72
C TRP A 438 6.64 5.15 0.59
N SER A 439 5.48 5.10 -0.07
CA SER A 439 5.24 4.11 -1.12
C SER A 439 6.11 4.37 -2.35
N GLY A 440 6.35 3.33 -3.17
CA GLY A 440 7.18 3.45 -4.37
C GLY A 440 6.67 4.51 -5.36
N THR A 441 5.35 4.62 -5.52
CA THR A 441 4.72 5.64 -6.38
C THR A 441 4.95 7.04 -5.81
N ASP A 442 4.73 7.23 -4.51
CA ASP A 442 4.95 8.53 -3.85
C ASP A 442 6.41 8.98 -4.01
N ARG A 443 7.37 8.06 -3.82
CA ARG A 443 8.82 8.33 -3.97
C ARG A 443 9.21 8.69 -5.40
N LEU A 444 8.60 8.07 -6.41
CA LEU A 444 8.90 8.41 -7.81
C LEU A 444 8.23 9.74 -8.24
N VAL A 445 7.05 10.05 -7.71
CA VAL A 445 6.44 11.39 -7.85
C VAL A 445 7.28 12.46 -7.16
N SER A 446 7.78 12.18 -5.95
CA SER A 446 8.60 13.11 -5.18
C SER A 446 9.83 13.58 -5.96
N ARG A 447 10.45 12.69 -6.75
CA ARG A 447 11.62 13.01 -7.57
C ARG A 447 11.32 13.99 -8.71
N LEU A 448 10.05 14.20 -9.07
CA LEU A 448 9.64 15.23 -10.04
C LEU A 448 9.30 16.55 -9.37
N VAL A 449 8.75 16.51 -8.16
CA VAL A 449 8.15 17.66 -7.46
C VAL A 449 9.09 18.30 -6.44
N TYR A 450 9.93 17.50 -5.80
CA TYR A 450 10.82 17.92 -4.72
C TYR A 450 12.28 17.64 -5.05
N ARG A 451 13.11 18.58 -4.64
CA ARG A 451 14.57 18.45 -4.53
C ARG A 451 14.94 18.32 -3.05
N SER A 452 16.01 17.60 -2.78
CA SER A 452 16.53 17.39 -1.42
C SER A 452 17.96 17.95 -1.32
N LEU A 453 18.63 17.83 -0.15
CA LEU A 453 20.01 18.33 -0.02
C LEU A 453 20.95 17.61 -1.01
N THR A 454 20.82 16.30 -1.11
CA THR A 454 21.59 15.44 -2.00
C THR A 454 20.66 14.67 -2.94
N GLY A 455 21.23 13.96 -3.91
CA GLY A 455 20.48 13.04 -4.76
C GLY A 455 21.38 12.05 -5.49
N LEU A 456 20.76 10.98 -6.00
CA LEU A 456 21.45 9.90 -6.68
C LEU A 456 21.49 10.15 -8.19
N LYS A 457 22.70 10.29 -8.74
CA LYS A 457 22.98 10.52 -10.15
C LYS A 457 23.52 9.26 -10.80
N THR A 458 22.72 8.64 -11.66
CA THR A 458 23.20 7.54 -12.50
C THR A 458 24.02 8.08 -13.66
N GLN A 459 25.20 7.52 -13.86
CA GLN A 459 26.11 7.83 -14.96
C GLN A 459 25.71 7.05 -16.22
N PRO A 460 26.19 7.45 -17.41
CA PRO A 460 25.91 6.74 -18.67
C PRO A 460 26.42 5.30 -18.73
N ASP A 461 27.32 4.89 -17.83
CA ASP A 461 27.77 3.49 -17.72
C ASP A 461 26.93 2.69 -16.71
N GLY A 462 25.85 3.28 -16.19
CA GLY A 462 24.99 2.71 -15.15
C GLY A 462 25.56 2.80 -13.73
N THR A 463 26.78 3.30 -13.51
CA THR A 463 27.28 3.53 -12.14
C THR A 463 26.55 4.68 -11.46
N VAL A 464 26.57 4.73 -10.12
CA VAL A 464 25.81 5.75 -9.37
C VAL A 464 26.75 6.61 -8.53
N LYS A 465 26.52 7.94 -8.59
CA LYS A 465 27.16 8.92 -7.71
C LYS A 465 26.12 9.63 -6.86
N LEU A 466 26.40 9.81 -5.57
CA LEU A 466 25.71 10.80 -4.75
C LEU A 466 26.21 12.20 -5.12
N VAL A 467 25.32 13.15 -5.35
CA VAL A 467 25.68 14.55 -5.66
C VAL A 467 24.88 15.51 -4.79
N GLY A 468 25.36 16.74 -4.62
CA GLY A 468 24.58 17.83 -4.05
C GLY A 468 23.45 18.23 -4.99
N ASP A 469 22.21 18.06 -4.55
CA ASP A 469 21.01 18.47 -5.31
C ASP A 469 20.71 19.94 -4.99
N LEU A 470 20.10 20.27 -3.85
CA LEU A 470 20.01 21.67 -3.38
C LEU A 470 21.31 22.15 -2.75
N ALA A 471 22.12 21.24 -2.19
CA ALA A 471 23.43 21.56 -1.65
C ALA A 471 24.49 21.74 -2.76
N THR A 472 25.54 22.50 -2.47
CA THR A 472 26.67 22.75 -3.38
C THR A 472 27.57 21.53 -3.58
N ASP A 473 27.53 20.58 -2.64
CA ASP A 473 28.26 19.32 -2.63
C ASP A 473 27.47 18.26 -1.83
N THR A 474 28.10 17.14 -1.52
CA THR A 474 27.51 16.02 -0.78
C THR A 474 27.59 16.18 0.75
N GLY A 475 27.92 17.38 1.24
CA GLY A 475 28.07 17.70 2.66
C GLY A 475 29.48 17.42 3.20
N ARG A 476 29.78 18.04 4.34
CA ARG A 476 31.04 17.86 5.07
C ARG A 476 30.78 17.11 6.37
N LEU A 477 31.47 15.99 6.54
CA LEU A 477 31.43 15.18 7.75
C LEU A 477 32.47 15.65 8.77
N SER A 478 32.08 15.71 10.03
CA SER A 478 32.96 16.01 11.17
C SER A 478 32.54 15.23 12.42
N SER A 479 33.18 15.50 13.56
CA SER A 479 32.84 14.88 14.86
C SER A 479 32.79 13.35 14.84
N GLY A 480 33.70 12.72 14.07
CA GLY A 480 33.79 11.26 13.96
C GLY A 480 32.54 10.60 13.39
N GLY A 481 31.82 11.26 12.48
CA GLY A 481 30.62 10.69 11.84
C GLY A 481 29.29 11.25 12.34
N ARG A 482 29.30 12.11 13.36
CA ARG A 482 28.10 12.59 14.07
C ARG A 482 27.62 13.97 13.66
N THR A 483 28.40 14.72 12.88
CA THR A 483 28.02 16.08 12.48
C THR A 483 28.18 16.24 10.98
N TRP A 484 27.12 16.69 10.32
CA TRP A 484 27.08 16.96 8.88
C TRP A 484 26.72 18.41 8.60
N THR A 485 27.54 19.10 7.82
CA THR A 485 27.28 20.48 7.38
C THR A 485 27.04 20.52 5.88
N PHE A 486 25.97 21.19 5.47
CA PHE A 486 25.63 21.42 4.06
C PHE A 486 25.48 22.92 3.78
N THR A 487 25.89 23.32 2.57
CA THR A 487 25.69 24.69 2.06
C THR A 487 24.76 24.62 0.86
N LEU A 488 23.65 25.37 0.90
CA LEU A 488 22.67 25.47 -0.18
C LEU A 488 23.24 26.27 -1.36
N LYS A 489 22.83 25.92 -2.58
CA LYS A 489 23.08 26.70 -3.80
C LYS A 489 22.39 28.07 -3.74
N GLU A 490 22.83 28.99 -4.58
CA GLU A 490 22.23 30.33 -4.69
C GLU A 490 20.95 30.34 -5.49
N GLY A 491 20.07 31.29 -5.19
CA GLY A 491 18.90 31.58 -6.02
C GLY A 491 17.86 30.46 -6.08
N LEU A 492 17.86 29.54 -5.12
CA LEU A 492 16.88 28.45 -4.99
C LEU A 492 15.51 29.00 -4.55
N THR A 493 14.47 28.62 -5.27
CA THR A 493 13.08 29.05 -5.04
C THR A 493 12.12 27.87 -5.05
N TYR A 494 11.00 28.05 -4.36
CA TYR A 494 9.79 27.24 -4.53
C TYR A 494 9.03 27.68 -5.78
N ASN A 495 7.99 26.94 -6.15
CA ASN A 495 7.15 27.21 -7.31
C ASN A 495 6.33 28.51 -7.25
N ASP A 496 6.24 29.15 -6.08
CA ASP A 496 5.64 30.47 -5.88
C ASP A 496 6.68 31.62 -5.93
N GLY A 497 7.94 31.31 -6.19
CA GLY A 497 9.06 32.26 -6.22
C GLY A 497 9.65 32.58 -4.85
N SER A 498 9.06 32.07 -3.76
CA SER A 498 9.64 32.23 -2.42
C SER A 498 10.97 31.49 -2.30
N ARG A 499 11.89 32.03 -1.50
CA ARG A 499 13.25 31.51 -1.37
C ARG A 499 13.29 30.26 -0.48
N VAL A 500 14.03 29.24 -0.91
CA VAL A 500 14.39 28.08 -0.08
C VAL A 500 15.51 28.46 0.88
N ARG A 501 15.33 28.14 2.17
CA ARG A 501 16.29 28.47 3.24
C ARG A 501 16.68 27.23 4.05
N ALA A 502 17.81 27.31 4.75
CA ALA A 502 18.29 26.26 5.66
C ALA A 502 17.24 25.89 6.73
N GLN A 503 16.48 26.87 7.22
CA GLN A 503 15.42 26.71 8.21
C GLN A 503 14.28 25.81 7.73
N ASP A 504 14.05 25.73 6.43
CA ASP A 504 13.00 24.89 5.84
C ASP A 504 13.34 23.39 5.97
N PHE A 505 14.63 23.04 6.08
CA PHE A 505 15.08 21.68 6.35
C PHE A 505 14.92 21.31 7.83
N ALA A 506 15.23 22.24 8.74
CA ALA A 506 14.98 22.04 10.16
C ALA A 506 13.49 21.81 10.43
N TYR A 507 12.63 22.70 9.90
CA TYR A 507 11.18 22.53 9.99
C TYR A 507 10.69 21.25 9.30
N ALA A 508 11.33 20.86 8.19
CA ALA A 508 11.00 19.61 7.51
C ALA A 508 11.17 18.37 8.39
N VAL A 509 12.23 18.32 9.20
CA VAL A 509 12.44 17.24 10.17
C VAL A 509 11.51 17.41 11.38
N GLU A 510 11.39 18.61 11.95
CA GLU A 510 10.55 18.89 13.13
C GLU A 510 9.11 18.39 12.96
N ARG A 511 8.47 18.67 11.81
CA ARG A 511 7.08 18.25 11.57
C ARG A 511 6.90 16.73 11.55
N THR A 512 7.94 15.98 11.20
CA THR A 512 7.86 14.51 11.17
C THR A 512 7.75 13.91 12.56
N LEU A 513 8.00 14.67 13.63
CA LEU A 513 7.80 14.20 15.00
C LEU A 513 6.32 14.07 15.39
N ASP A 514 5.41 14.66 14.61
CA ASP A 514 3.98 14.50 14.82
C ASP A 514 3.52 13.07 14.45
N PRO A 515 2.70 12.40 15.27
CA PRO A 515 2.16 11.07 14.97
C PRO A 515 1.46 10.93 13.61
N ALA A 516 0.95 12.03 13.02
CA ALA A 516 0.37 12.04 11.68
C ALA A 516 1.38 11.68 10.58
N PHE A 517 2.68 11.72 10.87
CA PHE A 517 3.76 11.31 9.97
C PHE A 517 4.25 9.88 10.24
N ALA A 518 3.54 9.12 11.07
CA ALA A 518 3.93 7.75 11.42
C ALA A 518 4.10 6.83 10.20
N SER A 519 3.37 7.05 9.10
CA SER A 519 3.47 6.24 7.89
C SER A 519 4.60 6.66 6.93
N GLY A 520 5.27 7.80 7.16
CA GLY A 520 6.35 8.32 6.32
C GLY A 520 7.71 7.72 6.61
N ASP A 521 8.71 8.08 5.79
CA ASP A 521 10.11 7.70 6.00
C ASP A 521 10.68 8.35 7.28
N ARG A 522 11.05 7.51 8.26
CA ARG A 522 11.53 7.93 9.59
C ARG A 522 13.06 7.99 9.69
N THR A 523 13.78 7.62 8.64
CA THR A 523 15.24 7.41 8.71
C THR A 523 15.98 8.64 9.22
N VAL A 524 15.74 9.81 8.61
CA VAL A 524 16.44 11.06 8.96
C VAL A 524 16.17 11.47 10.40
N ARG A 525 14.89 11.49 10.84
CA ARG A 525 14.55 11.87 12.21
C ARG A 525 15.11 10.86 13.23
N ASN A 526 15.10 9.57 12.90
CA ASN A 526 15.59 8.52 13.81
C ASN A 526 17.11 8.60 14.00
N TRP A 527 17.89 8.96 12.98
CA TRP A 527 19.34 9.10 13.13
C TRP A 527 19.74 10.37 13.89
N ILE A 528 18.89 11.40 13.87
CA ILE A 528 19.06 12.61 14.69
C ILE A 528 18.71 12.31 16.16
N MET A 529 17.62 11.58 16.39
CA MET A 529 17.06 11.37 17.74
C MET A 529 17.63 10.16 18.47
N GLY A 530 18.08 9.14 17.73
CA GLY A 530 18.41 7.82 18.26
C GLY A 530 17.16 6.97 18.58
N PRO A 531 17.32 5.64 18.74
CA PRO A 531 16.21 4.74 19.03
C PRO A 531 15.54 5.01 20.39
N GLY A 532 16.29 5.52 21.38
CA GLY A 532 15.79 5.81 22.72
C GLY A 532 14.82 7.00 22.80
N ASN A 533 14.87 7.91 21.83
CA ASN A 533 14.04 9.11 21.77
C ASN A 533 13.06 9.08 20.58
N ALA A 534 12.78 7.90 20.02
CA ALA A 534 11.93 7.76 18.83
C ALA A 534 10.46 8.19 19.06
N ASP A 535 10.01 8.19 20.32
CA ASP A 535 8.68 8.65 20.73
C ASP A 535 8.63 10.14 21.13
N ASP A 536 9.80 10.81 21.20
CA ASP A 536 9.87 12.22 21.58
C ASP A 536 9.29 13.10 20.47
N ARG A 537 8.48 14.07 20.90
CA ARG A 537 7.80 15.01 19.98
C ARG A 537 8.57 16.29 19.74
N THR A 538 9.80 16.38 20.26
CA THR A 538 10.65 17.57 20.19
C THR A 538 12.08 17.17 19.91
N LEU A 539 12.75 17.88 18.99
CA LEU A 539 14.18 17.74 18.78
C LEU A 539 14.97 18.26 20.00
N ALA A 540 16.10 17.64 20.29
CA ALA A 540 17.05 18.19 21.26
C ALA A 540 17.54 19.58 20.81
N PRO A 541 17.76 20.53 21.74
CA PRO A 541 18.34 21.82 21.39
C PRO A 541 19.67 21.66 20.64
N GLY A 542 19.80 22.30 19.47
CA GLY A 542 20.99 22.20 18.63
C GLY A 542 21.09 20.91 17.80
N ALA A 543 20.08 20.04 17.80
CA ALA A 543 20.08 18.85 16.94
C ALA A 543 20.17 19.21 15.44
N ILE A 544 19.58 20.35 15.07
CA ILE A 544 19.73 20.96 13.76
C ILE A 544 20.02 22.45 13.95
N GLU A 545 21.13 22.93 13.38
CA GLU A 545 21.49 24.34 13.41
C GLU A 545 21.38 24.94 12.01
N THR A 546 20.98 26.21 11.95
CA THR A 546 20.96 26.99 10.71
C THR A 546 21.66 28.33 10.95
N PRO A 547 23.02 28.37 10.93
CA PRO A 547 23.77 29.57 11.25
C PRO A 547 23.43 30.78 10.37
N ASP A 548 22.97 30.51 9.15
CA ASP A 548 22.46 31.49 8.19
C ASP A 548 21.36 30.87 7.30
N ASP A 549 20.93 31.59 6.26
CA ASP A 549 19.89 31.13 5.32
C ASP A 549 20.32 29.94 4.43
N ARG A 550 21.62 29.64 4.34
CA ARG A 550 22.19 28.69 3.37
C ARG A 550 22.96 27.55 4.02
N THR A 551 23.33 27.64 5.29
CA THR A 551 24.05 26.58 5.98
C THR A 551 23.11 25.86 6.93
N VAL A 552 23.02 24.54 6.78
CA VAL A 552 22.33 23.64 7.71
C VAL A 552 23.34 22.65 8.28
N VAL A 553 23.29 22.44 9.59
CA VAL A 553 24.14 21.51 10.32
C VAL A 553 23.25 20.51 11.04
N PHE A 554 23.49 19.22 10.85
CA PHE A 554 22.80 18.14 11.55
C PHE A 554 23.74 17.50 12.55
N HIS A 555 23.24 17.31 13.78
CA HIS A 555 23.92 16.59 14.84
C HIS A 555 23.16 15.28 15.08
N LEU A 556 23.86 14.16 14.88
CA LEU A 556 23.30 12.81 14.93
C LEU A 556 23.58 12.17 16.28
N ASP A 557 22.66 11.30 16.72
CA ASP A 557 22.82 10.50 17.95
C ASP A 557 24.04 9.56 17.83
N ARG A 558 24.20 8.95 16.65
CA ARG A 558 25.28 8.00 16.32
C ARG A 558 26.06 8.43 15.08
N ALA A 559 27.24 7.83 14.93
CA ALA A 559 28.05 8.05 13.75
C ALA A 559 27.36 7.40 12.55
N HIS A 560 27.02 8.22 11.55
CA HIS A 560 26.51 7.77 10.25
C HIS A 560 27.25 8.52 9.13
N PRO A 561 28.41 8.00 8.68
CA PRO A 561 29.20 8.56 7.57
C PRO A 561 28.50 8.49 6.20
N ASP A 562 27.31 7.93 6.13
CA ASP A 562 26.44 7.84 4.96
C ASP A 562 25.10 8.57 5.16
N PHE A 563 24.95 9.42 6.18
CA PHE A 563 23.73 10.24 6.39
C PHE A 563 23.39 11.12 5.19
N ASN A 564 24.40 11.58 4.45
CA ASN A 564 24.19 12.31 3.21
C ASN A 564 23.48 11.47 2.12
N VAL A 565 23.46 10.14 2.19
CA VAL A 565 22.65 9.27 1.33
C VAL A 565 21.19 9.28 1.78
N ALA A 566 20.92 9.25 3.09
CA ALA A 566 19.56 9.34 3.64
C ALA A 566 18.85 10.64 3.22
N LEU A 567 19.62 11.72 3.08
CA LEU A 567 19.13 13.03 2.65
C LEU A 567 18.76 13.13 1.16
N ALA A 568 18.87 12.04 0.39
CA ALA A 568 18.39 11.96 -0.99
C ALA A 568 16.89 11.62 -1.09
N GLY A 569 16.26 11.20 0.02
CA GLY A 569 14.85 10.84 0.09
C GLY A 569 13.89 12.04 0.18
N PRO A 570 12.57 11.81 0.07
CA PRO A 570 11.55 12.86 0.15
C PRO A 570 11.43 13.48 1.54
N SER A 571 11.66 12.74 2.62
CA SER A 571 11.58 13.25 4.00
C SER A 571 12.63 14.33 4.29
N ALA A 572 13.68 14.41 3.47
CA ALA A 572 14.73 15.44 3.52
C ALA A 572 14.46 16.65 2.62
N ALA A 573 13.32 16.71 1.92
CA ALA A 573 12.94 17.86 1.12
C ALA A 573 12.55 19.06 2.02
N PRO A 574 12.96 20.28 1.67
CA PRO A 574 12.67 21.46 2.47
C PRO A 574 11.19 21.82 2.36
N VAL A 575 10.57 22.16 3.48
CA VAL A 575 9.19 22.63 3.51
C VAL A 575 9.14 23.96 4.25
N PRO A 576 8.52 25.01 3.67
CA PRO A 576 8.48 26.30 4.33
C PRO A 576 7.52 26.24 5.53
N ARG A 577 7.87 26.97 6.59
CA ARG A 577 7.07 27.00 7.82
C ARG A 577 5.64 27.45 7.52
N GLY A 578 4.66 26.72 8.03
CA GLY A 578 3.23 26.99 7.82
C GLY A 578 2.62 26.32 6.60
N ALA A 579 3.41 25.68 5.72
CA ALA A 579 2.87 24.83 4.67
C ALA A 579 2.10 23.64 5.28
N LYS A 580 0.92 23.38 4.75
CA LYS A 580 0.06 22.25 5.13
C LYS A 580 -0.51 21.62 3.87
N GLU A 581 -0.59 20.29 3.86
CA GLU A 581 -1.34 19.54 2.87
C GLU A 581 -2.83 19.90 3.02
N ALA A 582 -3.37 20.72 2.13
CA ALA A 582 -4.80 21.03 2.10
C ALA A 582 -5.53 20.01 1.22
N SER A 583 -6.81 19.75 1.50
CA SER A 583 -7.65 18.80 0.74
C SER A 583 -7.75 19.10 -0.76
N SER A 584 -7.38 20.31 -1.19
CA SER A 584 -7.34 20.76 -2.58
C SER A 584 -6.00 21.43 -2.97
N GLY A 585 -4.98 21.40 -2.10
CA GLY A 585 -3.79 22.26 -2.22
C GLY A 585 -2.51 21.47 -2.40
N ALA A 586 -1.69 21.90 -3.36
CA ALA A 586 -0.36 21.40 -3.60
C ALA A 586 0.61 21.87 -2.51
N MET A 587 1.50 20.98 -2.08
CA MET A 587 2.65 21.34 -1.26
C MET A 587 3.67 22.14 -2.09
N PRO A 588 4.39 23.12 -1.48
CA PRO A 588 5.40 23.91 -2.19
C PRO A 588 6.47 23.04 -2.84
N SER A 589 6.67 23.24 -4.14
CA SER A 589 7.52 22.39 -5.00
C SER A 589 8.86 23.08 -5.27
N THR A 590 9.97 22.36 -5.10
CA THR A 590 11.32 22.84 -5.44
C THR A 590 11.87 22.19 -6.72
N GLY A 591 11.23 21.13 -7.19
CA GLY A 591 11.59 20.38 -8.37
C GLY A 591 11.14 21.02 -9.68
N PRO A 592 11.50 20.40 -10.82
CA PRO A 592 11.15 20.86 -12.16
C PRO A 592 9.66 20.79 -12.48
N TYR A 593 8.87 20.11 -11.65
CA TYR A 593 7.42 20.07 -11.78
C TYR A 593 6.77 20.53 -10.48
N GLN A 594 5.56 21.06 -10.62
CA GLN A 594 4.66 21.42 -9.53
C GLN A 594 3.35 20.65 -9.69
N ILE A 595 2.69 20.37 -8.58
CA ILE A 595 1.37 19.73 -8.58
C ILE A 595 0.33 20.80 -8.96
N THR A 596 -0.39 20.59 -10.06
CA THR A 596 -1.46 21.49 -10.50
C THR A 596 -2.84 20.99 -10.13
N THR A 597 -3.02 19.67 -10.08
CA THR A 597 -4.26 19.03 -9.67
C THR A 597 -3.95 17.83 -8.80
N TYR A 598 -4.60 17.73 -7.64
CA TYR A 598 -4.65 16.55 -6.79
C TYR A 598 -6.10 16.30 -6.40
N THR A 599 -6.67 15.23 -6.93
CA THR A 599 -8.07 14.84 -6.67
C THR A 599 -8.08 13.50 -5.95
N GLY A 600 -7.75 13.57 -4.66
CA GLY A 600 -7.59 12.41 -3.79
C GLY A 600 -6.46 11.48 -4.24
N ALA A 601 -6.40 10.29 -3.61
CA ALA A 601 -5.33 9.33 -3.77
C ALA A 601 -5.17 8.75 -5.20
N LYS A 602 -6.11 9.02 -6.12
CA LYS A 602 -6.16 8.36 -7.43
C LYS A 602 -5.56 9.15 -8.58
N ASN A 603 -5.57 10.49 -8.55
CA ASN A 603 -5.15 11.28 -9.72
C ASN A 603 -4.32 12.50 -9.32
N ILE A 604 -3.11 12.58 -9.86
CA ILE A 604 -2.22 13.74 -9.79
C ILE A 604 -1.90 14.23 -11.20
N THR A 605 -1.97 15.54 -11.41
CA THR A 605 -1.38 16.20 -12.58
C THR A 605 -0.23 17.10 -12.14
N LEU A 606 0.91 16.93 -12.81
CA LEU A 606 2.09 17.74 -12.64
C LEU A 606 2.34 18.55 -13.90
N ALA A 607 2.61 19.84 -13.76
CA ALA A 607 3.08 20.71 -14.84
C ALA A 607 4.46 21.25 -14.49
N ARG A 608 5.19 21.79 -15.48
CA ARG A 608 6.49 22.42 -15.23
C ARG A 608 6.40 23.49 -14.14
N ASN A 609 7.39 23.52 -13.28
CA ASN A 609 7.62 24.60 -12.33
C ASN A 609 8.36 25.74 -13.07
N PRO A 610 7.73 26.91 -13.29
CA PRO A 610 8.37 28.02 -13.99
C PRO A 610 9.53 28.64 -13.21
N GLU A 611 9.56 28.47 -11.88
CA GLU A 611 10.59 29.02 -10.99
C GLU A 611 11.81 28.08 -10.86
N TRP A 612 11.71 26.83 -11.34
CA TRP A 612 12.82 25.89 -11.31
C TRP A 612 13.92 26.28 -12.30
N LYS A 613 15.16 26.32 -11.81
CA LYS A 613 16.34 26.71 -12.58
C LYS A 613 17.22 25.51 -12.90
N ALA A 614 17.27 25.15 -14.18
CA ALA A 614 17.99 23.97 -14.66
C ALA A 614 19.49 24.00 -14.34
N ASP A 615 20.14 25.16 -14.43
CA ASP A 615 21.57 25.36 -14.10
C ASP A 615 21.93 25.05 -12.64
N THR A 616 20.93 25.03 -11.75
CA THR A 616 21.11 24.63 -10.35
C THR A 616 20.88 23.14 -10.10
N ASP A 617 20.32 22.38 -11.05
CA ASP A 617 19.88 20.98 -10.87
C ASP A 617 20.77 20.02 -11.68
N PRO A 618 21.61 19.19 -11.02
CA PRO A 618 22.52 18.26 -11.70
C PRO A 618 21.86 16.94 -12.11
N LEU A 619 20.59 16.73 -11.76
CA LEU A 619 19.88 15.44 -11.85
C LEU A 619 18.77 15.44 -12.88
N ARG A 620 18.00 16.53 -12.97
CA ARG A 620 16.70 16.53 -13.67
C ARG A 620 16.74 17.37 -14.93
N THR A 621 16.24 16.80 -16.03
CA THR A 621 16.23 17.45 -17.35
C THR A 621 14.91 18.13 -17.68
N ALA A 622 13.82 17.68 -17.06
CA ALA A 622 12.46 18.13 -17.29
C ALA A 622 12.07 18.09 -18.77
N TYR A 623 12.08 16.93 -19.44
CA TYR A 623 11.67 16.89 -20.84
C TYR A 623 10.16 17.03 -21.08
N PRO A 624 9.26 16.27 -20.42
CA PRO A 624 7.82 16.43 -20.63
C PRO A 624 7.26 17.77 -20.17
N ASP A 625 6.13 18.19 -20.74
CA ASP A 625 5.39 19.36 -20.24
C ASP A 625 4.51 19.00 -19.05
N THR A 626 3.95 17.79 -19.07
CA THR A 626 2.99 17.31 -18.08
C THR A 626 3.26 15.85 -17.73
N TYR A 627 3.09 15.51 -16.45
CA TYR A 627 2.86 14.14 -16.02
C TYR A 627 1.43 14.00 -15.49
N ARG A 628 0.73 12.95 -15.86
CA ARG A 628 -0.57 12.56 -15.29
C ARG A 628 -0.41 11.22 -14.62
N VAL A 629 -0.53 11.16 -13.31
CA VAL A 629 -0.36 9.94 -12.53
C VAL A 629 -1.73 9.46 -12.07
N GLU A 630 -2.06 8.22 -12.41
CA GLU A 630 -3.34 7.58 -12.15
C GLU A 630 -3.11 6.28 -11.37
N GLY A 631 -3.62 6.22 -10.14
CA GLY A 631 -3.50 5.08 -9.22
C GLY A 631 -4.75 4.20 -9.16
N GLY A 632 -4.61 3.03 -8.53
CA GLY A 632 -5.72 2.12 -8.24
C GLY A 632 -6.20 1.29 -9.44
N LEU A 633 -5.33 1.09 -10.43
CA LEU A 633 -5.66 0.36 -11.66
C LEU A 633 -5.35 -1.14 -11.56
N THR A 634 -6.17 -1.97 -12.18
CA THR A 634 -5.83 -3.40 -12.28
C THR A 634 -4.67 -3.62 -13.26
N VAL A 635 -3.94 -4.73 -13.10
CA VAL A 635 -2.86 -5.13 -14.02
C VAL A 635 -3.36 -5.19 -15.47
N ASP A 636 -4.60 -5.66 -15.69
CA ASP A 636 -5.21 -5.74 -17.02
C ASP A 636 -5.57 -4.37 -17.59
N GLN A 637 -6.02 -3.42 -16.75
CA GLN A 637 -6.24 -2.03 -17.17
C GLN A 637 -4.92 -1.37 -17.59
N ILE A 638 -3.86 -1.51 -16.78
CA ILE A 638 -2.52 -0.98 -17.08
C ILE A 638 -2.01 -1.53 -18.40
N LYS A 639 -2.09 -2.86 -18.57
CA LYS A 639 -1.69 -3.55 -19.80
C LYS A 639 -2.49 -3.06 -21.01
N SER A 640 -3.81 -3.00 -20.90
CA SER A 640 -4.69 -2.59 -22.00
C SER A 640 -4.43 -1.15 -22.43
N ARG A 641 -4.27 -0.23 -21.48
CA ARG A 641 -3.97 1.18 -21.76
C ARG A 641 -2.60 1.37 -22.38
N THR A 642 -1.59 0.63 -21.91
CA THR A 642 -0.24 0.71 -22.48
C THR A 642 -0.22 0.14 -23.90
N LEU A 643 -0.98 -0.92 -24.18
CA LEU A 643 -1.12 -1.51 -25.53
C LEU A 643 -1.90 -0.62 -26.50
N ALA A 644 -2.93 0.07 -26.00
CA ALA A 644 -3.76 0.98 -26.80
C ALA A 644 -3.06 2.31 -27.15
N ALA A 645 -1.91 2.60 -26.52
CA ALA A 645 -1.15 3.82 -26.73
C ALA A 645 -0.65 3.92 -28.19
N GLY A 646 -1.08 4.96 -28.90
CA GLY A 646 -0.63 5.26 -30.25
C GLY A 646 0.83 5.75 -30.30
N PRO A 647 1.36 6.04 -31.51
CA PRO A 647 2.77 6.44 -31.69
C PRO A 647 3.21 7.67 -30.89
N GLY A 648 2.29 8.57 -30.52
CA GLY A 648 2.56 9.78 -29.74
C GLY A 648 2.09 9.72 -28.27
N ASP A 649 1.41 8.64 -27.87
CA ASP A 649 0.85 8.52 -26.52
C ASP A 649 1.90 7.91 -25.59
N ALA A 650 2.51 8.75 -24.73
CA ALA A 650 3.49 8.29 -23.76
C ALA A 650 2.81 7.76 -22.50
N VAL A 651 2.84 6.43 -22.31
CA VAL A 651 2.23 5.74 -21.17
C VAL A 651 3.28 4.86 -20.50
N MET A 652 3.37 4.85 -19.17
CA MET A 652 4.27 3.96 -18.42
C MET A 652 3.77 3.61 -17.03
N SER A 653 4.37 2.60 -16.41
CA SER A 653 4.29 2.33 -14.98
C SER A 653 5.63 2.67 -14.29
N PHE A 654 5.58 3.36 -13.16
CA PHE A 654 6.66 3.62 -12.23
C PHE A 654 7.13 2.37 -11.48
N THR A 655 6.24 1.68 -10.75
CA THR A 655 6.66 0.70 -9.71
C THR A 655 6.86 -0.71 -10.22
N GLY A 656 6.26 -1.05 -11.37
CA GLY A 656 6.47 -2.35 -12.03
C GLY A 656 5.98 -3.55 -11.24
N SER A 657 4.95 -3.38 -10.41
CA SER A 657 4.26 -4.47 -9.69
C SER A 657 3.43 -5.38 -10.60
N LEU A 658 3.78 -5.49 -11.89
CA LEU A 658 3.08 -6.26 -12.90
C LEU A 658 3.69 -7.67 -12.99
N ARG A 659 2.87 -8.71 -12.87
CA ARG A 659 3.31 -10.10 -12.97
C ARG A 659 3.56 -10.50 -14.43
N GLN A 660 4.69 -11.11 -14.77
CA GLN A 660 4.98 -11.50 -16.16
C GLN A 660 3.93 -12.44 -16.75
N ALA A 661 3.47 -13.41 -15.94
CA ALA A 661 2.45 -14.37 -16.36
C ALA A 661 1.15 -13.67 -16.79
N SER A 662 0.75 -12.59 -16.11
CA SER A 662 -0.43 -11.78 -16.44
C SER A 662 -0.24 -10.95 -17.72
N LEU A 663 1.01 -10.62 -18.07
CA LEU A 663 1.32 -9.79 -19.23
C LEU A 663 1.28 -10.56 -20.56
N GLY A 664 1.58 -11.87 -20.57
CA GLY A 664 1.63 -12.69 -21.79
C GLY A 664 2.61 -12.14 -22.84
N LYS A 665 2.46 -12.53 -24.12
CA LYS A 665 3.22 -11.95 -25.25
C LYS A 665 2.59 -10.60 -25.65
N ALA A 666 2.74 -9.58 -24.82
CA ALA A 666 2.30 -8.22 -25.15
C ALA A 666 3.13 -7.64 -26.32
N THR A 667 2.80 -8.03 -27.56
CA THR A 667 3.42 -7.50 -28.77
C THR A 667 2.93 -6.08 -29.01
N GLY A 668 3.81 -5.07 -28.94
CA GLY A 668 3.44 -3.68 -29.23
C GLY A 668 3.91 -2.66 -28.20
N THR A 669 4.24 -3.09 -26.98
CA THR A 669 4.76 -2.26 -25.89
C THR A 669 6.24 -2.52 -25.64
N GLY A 670 6.92 -1.57 -25.01
CA GLY A 670 8.22 -1.79 -24.41
C GLY A 670 8.08 -2.45 -23.03
N ARG A 671 9.09 -3.20 -22.63
CA ARG A 671 9.15 -3.87 -21.32
C ARG A 671 10.53 -3.74 -20.72
N LEU A 672 10.60 -3.38 -19.44
CA LEU A 672 11.81 -3.43 -18.62
C LEU A 672 11.59 -4.40 -17.46
N SER A 673 12.67 -5.02 -16.98
CA SER A 673 12.64 -5.86 -15.80
C SER A 673 13.90 -5.66 -14.99
N ALA A 674 13.76 -5.63 -13.67
CA ALA A 674 14.86 -5.53 -12.73
C ALA A 674 14.49 -6.24 -11.42
N PRO A 675 15.48 -6.77 -10.67
CA PRO A 675 15.23 -7.27 -9.33
C PRO A 675 14.62 -6.16 -8.45
N ALA A 676 13.78 -6.56 -7.50
CA ALA A 676 13.33 -5.67 -6.45
C ALA A 676 14.46 -5.34 -5.46
N SER A 677 14.35 -4.20 -4.80
CA SER A 677 15.27 -3.74 -3.74
C SER A 677 14.95 -4.36 -2.37
N TYR A 678 14.28 -5.51 -2.34
CA TYR A 678 13.92 -6.22 -1.12
C TYR A 678 13.89 -7.73 -1.37
N VAL A 679 14.08 -8.48 -0.29
CA VAL A 679 13.96 -9.95 -0.25
C VAL A 679 12.67 -10.29 0.47
N HIS A 680 11.84 -11.15 -0.11
CA HIS A 680 10.77 -11.77 0.66
C HIS A 680 11.37 -12.74 1.66
N ALA A 681 10.97 -12.61 2.92
CA ALA A 681 11.45 -13.45 4.01
C ALA A 681 10.30 -13.87 4.94
N TYR A 682 10.56 -14.90 5.73
CA TYR A 682 9.73 -15.27 6.87
C TYR A 682 10.44 -14.93 8.17
N VAL A 683 9.83 -14.04 8.95
CA VAL A 683 10.38 -13.58 10.22
C VAL A 683 10.01 -14.57 11.32
N VAL A 684 11.01 -14.96 12.11
CA VAL A 684 10.84 -15.85 13.26
C VAL A 684 10.76 -15.00 14.52
N ASN A 685 9.68 -15.14 15.28
CA ASN A 685 9.53 -14.43 16.54
C ASN A 685 10.42 -15.06 17.62
N THR A 686 11.61 -14.50 17.84
CA THR A 686 12.63 -15.05 18.74
C THR A 686 12.22 -15.03 20.22
N ALA A 687 11.26 -14.18 20.59
CA ALA A 687 10.67 -14.17 21.94
C ALA A 687 9.78 -15.39 22.22
N ARG A 688 9.22 -16.01 21.16
CA ARG A 688 8.38 -17.21 21.24
C ARG A 688 9.17 -18.48 20.92
N VAL A 689 9.91 -18.48 19.80
CA VAL A 689 10.79 -19.58 19.39
C VAL A 689 12.20 -19.34 19.95
N LYS A 690 12.36 -19.61 21.24
CA LYS A 690 13.57 -19.25 22.01
C LYS A 690 14.79 -20.08 21.65
N ASP A 691 14.62 -21.39 21.45
CA ASP A 691 15.75 -22.26 21.10
C ASP A 691 16.20 -21.98 19.66
N ARG A 692 17.46 -21.57 19.52
CA ARG A 692 18.09 -21.32 18.23
C ARG A 692 18.16 -22.57 17.37
N LYS A 693 18.29 -23.79 17.93
CA LYS A 693 18.25 -25.03 17.15
C LYS A 693 16.89 -25.22 16.46
N VAL A 694 15.80 -24.91 17.16
CA VAL A 694 14.44 -24.96 16.59
C VAL A 694 14.30 -23.93 15.46
N ARG A 695 14.79 -22.70 15.66
CA ARG A 695 14.79 -21.68 14.59
C ARG A 695 15.62 -22.10 13.37
N ARG A 696 16.78 -22.73 13.58
CA ARG A 696 17.62 -23.29 12.51
C ARG A 696 16.91 -24.43 11.79
N ALA A 697 16.17 -25.27 12.50
CA ALA A 697 15.33 -26.30 11.89
C ALA A 697 14.23 -25.70 11.01
N ILE A 698 13.58 -24.60 11.43
CA ILE A 698 12.64 -23.84 10.58
C ILE A 698 13.35 -23.37 9.31
N ALA A 699 14.48 -22.66 9.45
CA ALA A 699 15.23 -22.13 8.31
C ALA A 699 15.73 -23.22 7.34
N THR A 700 16.11 -24.38 7.87
CA THR A 700 16.57 -25.53 7.07
C THR A 700 15.42 -26.21 6.32
N ALA A 701 14.21 -26.24 6.89
CA ALA A 701 13.06 -26.92 6.30
C ALA A 701 12.35 -26.11 5.21
N LEU A 702 12.46 -24.78 5.21
CA LEU A 702 11.65 -23.89 4.36
C LEU A 702 11.97 -24.06 2.85
N PRO A 703 10.97 -24.38 2.01
CA PRO A 703 11.20 -24.65 0.59
C PRO A 703 11.09 -23.36 -0.25
N ALA A 704 12.18 -22.59 -0.32
CA ALA A 704 12.17 -21.25 -0.92
C ALA A 704 11.70 -21.21 -2.39
N GLY A 705 12.04 -22.21 -3.20
CA GLY A 705 11.60 -22.36 -4.59
C GLY A 705 10.11 -22.68 -4.71
N ASP A 706 9.58 -23.52 -3.84
CA ASP A 706 8.13 -23.82 -3.81
C ASP A 706 7.33 -22.59 -3.34
N VAL A 707 7.89 -21.81 -2.40
CA VAL A 707 7.31 -20.54 -1.96
C VAL A 707 7.27 -19.51 -3.10
N LEU A 708 8.35 -19.41 -3.88
CA LEU A 708 8.38 -18.58 -5.08
C LEU A 708 7.35 -19.08 -6.11
N ALA A 709 7.28 -20.39 -6.39
CA ALA A 709 6.28 -20.92 -7.32
C ALA A 709 4.83 -20.65 -6.86
N ALA A 710 4.56 -20.82 -5.56
CA ALA A 710 3.24 -20.57 -4.96
C ALA A 710 2.83 -19.09 -4.98
N SER A 711 3.81 -18.17 -5.03
CA SER A 711 3.55 -16.73 -5.18
C SER A 711 2.94 -16.36 -6.54
N GLY A 712 3.25 -17.13 -7.59
CA GLY A 712 2.96 -16.77 -8.97
C GLY A 712 3.73 -15.55 -9.49
N GLU A 713 4.77 -15.11 -8.78
CA GLU A 713 5.70 -14.06 -9.18
C GLU A 713 6.92 -14.66 -9.90
N ASP A 714 7.58 -13.84 -10.72
CA ASP A 714 8.93 -14.15 -11.21
C ASP A 714 9.95 -13.66 -10.19
N GLY A 715 11.05 -14.38 -10.05
CA GLY A 715 12.05 -14.05 -9.05
C GLY A 715 13.23 -15.00 -9.07
N THR A 716 14.18 -14.73 -8.18
CA THR A 716 15.32 -15.60 -7.92
C THR A 716 15.28 -16.03 -6.47
N VAL A 717 15.43 -17.33 -6.23
CA VAL A 717 15.58 -17.87 -4.86
C VAL A 717 16.82 -17.24 -4.21
N GLN A 718 16.67 -16.78 -2.97
CA GLN A 718 17.73 -16.13 -2.22
C GLN A 718 17.63 -16.51 -0.74
N HIS A 719 18.77 -16.85 -0.14
CA HIS A 719 18.88 -17.28 1.25
C HIS A 719 19.63 -16.27 2.16
N SER A 720 20.13 -15.17 1.60
CA SER A 720 20.75 -14.03 2.31
C SER A 720 19.82 -12.81 2.35
N LEU A 721 20.03 -11.88 3.28
CA LEU A 721 19.12 -10.75 3.53
C LEU A 721 19.35 -9.56 2.62
N LEU A 722 20.59 -9.28 2.22
CA LEU A 722 20.88 -8.10 1.42
C LEU A 722 20.38 -8.29 -0.03
N PRO A 723 19.45 -7.45 -0.51
CA PRO A 723 18.94 -7.55 -1.88
C PRO A 723 19.98 -7.05 -2.90
N PRO A 724 19.83 -7.43 -4.18
CA PRO A 724 20.61 -6.88 -5.27
C PRO A 724 20.56 -5.34 -5.31
N GLY A 725 21.67 -4.71 -5.70
CA GLY A 725 21.79 -3.25 -5.72
C GLY A 725 22.25 -2.63 -4.41
N ILE A 726 22.39 -3.41 -3.33
CA ILE A 726 23.01 -2.98 -2.07
C ILE A 726 24.48 -3.41 -2.06
N ARG A 727 25.38 -2.47 -1.73
CA ARG A 727 26.80 -2.80 -1.62
C ARG A 727 27.04 -3.79 -0.48
N GLY A 728 27.83 -4.81 -0.74
CA GLY A 728 28.10 -5.88 0.22
C GLY A 728 27.09 -7.03 0.19
N ALA A 729 26.06 -6.93 -0.64
CA ALA A 729 25.18 -8.07 -0.91
C ALA A 729 26.01 -9.24 -1.44
N ASP A 730 25.95 -10.36 -0.72
CA ASP A 730 26.59 -11.62 -1.04
C ASP A 730 25.55 -12.73 -1.01
N THR A 731 25.77 -13.78 -1.78
CA THR A 731 24.85 -14.92 -1.85
C THR A 731 25.42 -16.08 -1.06
N PHE A 732 24.71 -16.51 -0.03
CA PHE A 732 25.06 -17.70 0.74
C PHE A 732 23.80 -18.42 1.21
N ASP A 733 23.90 -19.73 1.42
CA ASP A 733 22.89 -20.55 2.07
C ASP A 733 23.52 -21.16 3.33
N LEU A 734 23.32 -20.49 4.47
CA LEU A 734 23.96 -20.88 5.73
C LEU A 734 23.48 -22.26 6.22
N TYR A 735 22.26 -22.65 5.85
CA TYR A 735 21.62 -23.86 6.34
C TYR A 735 21.66 -25.02 5.34
N GLY A 736 22.00 -24.74 4.08
CA GLY A 736 21.99 -25.72 3.00
C GLY A 736 20.57 -26.20 2.68
N ALA A 737 19.58 -25.31 2.80
CA ALA A 737 18.18 -25.62 2.51
C ALA A 737 17.95 -25.81 1.00
N GLY A 738 18.69 -25.07 0.16
CA GLY A 738 18.46 -25.00 -1.29
C GLY A 738 17.02 -24.61 -1.65
N GLU A 739 16.63 -24.86 -2.90
CA GLU A 739 15.30 -24.46 -3.38
C GLU A 739 14.14 -25.25 -2.74
N ARG A 740 14.38 -26.50 -2.32
CA ARG A 740 13.32 -27.42 -1.86
C ARG A 740 13.24 -27.56 -0.33
N GLY A 741 14.12 -26.89 0.40
CA GLY A 741 14.32 -27.15 1.83
C GLY A 741 14.90 -28.54 2.10
N ASP A 742 15.36 -28.76 3.33
CA ASP A 742 15.79 -30.07 3.82
C ASP A 742 15.05 -30.47 5.11
N PRO A 743 13.80 -30.99 4.99
CA PRO A 743 13.04 -31.45 6.14
C PRO A 743 13.70 -32.60 6.91
N ALA A 744 14.56 -33.40 6.27
CA ALA A 744 15.24 -34.50 6.96
C ALA A 744 16.33 -33.97 7.91
N LYS A 745 17.15 -33.02 7.45
CA LYS A 745 18.14 -32.33 8.28
C LYS A 745 17.46 -31.47 9.35
N ALA A 746 16.36 -30.80 9.03
CA ALA A 746 15.56 -30.06 10.01
C ALA A 746 15.00 -30.97 11.12
N ARG A 747 14.52 -32.17 10.77
CA ARG A 747 14.07 -33.18 11.73
C ARG A 747 15.19 -33.64 12.67
N ALA A 748 16.40 -33.82 12.14
CA ALA A 748 17.56 -34.13 12.96
C ALA A 748 17.86 -33.00 13.97
N LEU A 749 17.81 -31.73 13.51
CA LEU A 749 17.98 -30.57 14.40
C LEU A 749 16.93 -30.49 15.50
N LEU A 750 15.66 -30.80 15.21
CA LEU A 750 14.59 -30.84 16.23
C LEU A 750 14.80 -31.98 17.23
N LYS A 751 15.26 -33.15 16.76
CA LYS A 751 15.57 -34.27 17.64
C LYS A 751 16.75 -33.94 18.56
N ASP A 752 17.80 -33.31 18.03
CA ASP A 752 18.97 -32.87 18.80
C ASP A 752 18.67 -31.71 19.76
N ALA A 753 17.53 -31.05 19.60
CA ALA A 753 16.99 -30.05 20.52
C ALA A 753 16.03 -30.64 21.57
N ASP A 754 15.65 -31.92 21.45
CA ASP A 754 14.56 -32.57 22.21
C ASP A 754 13.19 -31.88 22.03
N GLU A 755 12.95 -31.32 20.84
CA GLU A 755 11.78 -30.50 20.51
C GLU A 755 10.94 -31.13 19.37
N SER A 756 10.89 -32.46 19.31
CA SER A 756 10.11 -33.16 18.29
C SER A 756 8.61 -32.88 18.47
N GLY A 757 7.92 -32.47 17.39
CA GLY A 757 6.52 -32.07 17.47
C GLY A 757 6.30 -30.62 17.94
N TYR A 758 7.35 -29.78 17.93
CA TYR A 758 7.27 -28.36 18.29
C TYR A 758 6.10 -27.68 17.55
N ARG A 759 5.25 -26.99 18.32
CA ARG A 759 4.08 -26.29 17.78
C ARG A 759 4.47 -24.90 17.31
N ILE A 760 4.11 -24.53 16.09
CA ILE A 760 4.32 -23.20 15.54
C ILE A 760 3.05 -22.65 14.93
N THR A 761 2.86 -21.33 15.05
CA THR A 761 1.79 -20.57 14.43
C THR A 761 2.33 -19.82 13.21
N LEU A 762 1.85 -20.18 12.02
CA LEU A 762 2.19 -19.55 10.75
C LEU A 762 1.09 -18.56 10.35
N GLY A 763 1.39 -17.27 10.40
CA GLY A 763 0.46 -16.21 9.99
C GLY A 763 0.46 -15.99 8.48
N TYR A 764 -0.71 -15.72 7.88
CA TYR A 764 -0.82 -15.27 6.48
C TYR A 764 -1.90 -14.18 6.28
N GLY A 765 -1.67 -13.31 5.27
CA GLY A 765 -2.42 -12.07 5.07
C GLY A 765 -3.35 -12.01 3.85
N SER A 766 -3.20 -12.94 2.90
CA SER A 766 -3.87 -12.91 1.59
C SER A 766 -4.06 -14.31 1.01
N ASP A 767 -4.86 -14.46 -0.04
CA ASP A 767 -5.02 -15.77 -0.71
C ASP A 767 -3.74 -16.23 -1.41
N THR A 768 -2.87 -15.31 -1.84
CA THR A 768 -1.52 -15.67 -2.32
C THR A 768 -0.64 -16.15 -1.16
N ASP A 769 -0.71 -15.51 0.00
CA ASP A 769 0.01 -15.98 1.18
C ASP A 769 -0.53 -17.32 1.70
N ALA A 770 -1.82 -17.62 1.52
CA ALA A 770 -2.39 -18.94 1.85
C ALA A 770 -1.69 -20.05 1.05
N LYS A 771 -1.52 -19.87 -0.27
CA LYS A 771 -0.80 -20.84 -1.12
C LYS A 771 0.66 -21.04 -0.69
N ARG A 772 1.33 -19.95 -0.28
CA ARG A 772 2.70 -20.03 0.27
C ARG A 772 2.70 -20.75 1.62
N ALA A 773 1.70 -20.50 2.45
CA ALA A 773 1.56 -21.14 3.75
C ALA A 773 1.34 -22.66 3.61
N ASP A 774 0.55 -23.11 2.63
CA ASP A 774 0.33 -24.54 2.36
C ASP A 774 1.66 -25.29 2.08
N VAL A 775 2.53 -24.74 1.23
CA VAL A 775 3.82 -25.39 0.91
C VAL A 775 4.80 -25.34 2.08
N ILE A 776 4.75 -24.28 2.91
CA ILE A 776 5.58 -24.16 4.11
C ILE A 776 5.10 -25.10 5.21
N GLU A 777 3.80 -25.18 5.46
CA GLU A 777 3.18 -26.11 6.40
C GLU A 777 3.57 -27.55 6.05
N ALA A 778 3.38 -27.96 4.80
CA ALA A 778 3.75 -29.31 4.36
C ALA A 778 5.26 -29.62 4.53
N ALA A 779 6.14 -28.64 4.35
CA ALA A 779 7.57 -28.83 4.57
C ALA A 779 7.93 -28.93 6.06
N LEU A 780 7.33 -28.09 6.91
CA LEU A 780 7.56 -28.08 8.34
C LEU A 780 6.97 -29.33 9.02
N GLU A 781 5.79 -29.81 8.61
CA GLU A 781 5.25 -31.08 9.09
C GLU A 781 6.13 -32.27 8.69
N ARG A 782 6.67 -32.28 7.47
CA ARG A 782 7.70 -33.25 7.05
C ARG A 782 9.03 -33.11 7.83
N ALA A 783 9.29 -31.98 8.46
CA ALA A 783 10.42 -31.82 9.38
C ALA A 783 10.08 -32.25 10.81
N GLY A 784 8.81 -32.51 11.12
CA GLY A 784 8.34 -32.94 12.45
C GLY A 784 7.79 -31.81 13.32
N PHE A 785 7.51 -30.63 12.77
CA PHE A 785 6.73 -29.58 13.44
C PHE A 785 5.24 -29.92 13.45
N ARG A 786 4.49 -29.29 14.36
CA ARG A 786 3.02 -29.21 14.31
C ARG A 786 2.63 -27.78 13.96
N VAL A 787 2.12 -27.56 12.77
CA VAL A 787 1.85 -26.21 12.26
C VAL A 787 0.38 -25.86 12.53
N LYS A 788 0.15 -24.61 12.95
CA LYS A 788 -1.17 -23.99 12.98
C LYS A 788 -1.13 -22.77 12.06
N VAL A 789 -1.84 -22.84 10.94
CA VAL A 789 -2.00 -21.69 10.05
C VAL A 789 -3.07 -20.73 10.58
N GLU A 790 -2.79 -19.44 10.56
CA GLU A 790 -3.72 -18.38 10.97
C GLU A 790 -3.84 -17.28 9.92
N ARG A 791 -5.05 -17.12 9.38
CA ARG A 791 -5.40 -15.99 8.51
C ARG A 791 -5.65 -14.74 9.35
N ALA A 792 -5.18 -13.61 8.86
CA ALA A 792 -5.70 -12.30 9.23
C ALA A 792 -5.75 -11.43 7.97
N ASP A 793 -6.71 -10.52 7.87
CA ASP A 793 -6.69 -9.53 6.79
C ASP A 793 -5.46 -8.64 6.93
N ILE A 794 -4.97 -8.09 5.81
CA ILE A 794 -3.66 -7.43 5.75
C ILE A 794 -3.46 -6.32 6.80
N SER A 795 -4.53 -5.60 7.17
CA SER A 795 -4.52 -4.56 8.20
C SER A 795 -4.27 -5.12 9.62
N ALA A 796 -4.87 -6.27 9.93
CA ALA A 796 -4.66 -6.98 11.19
C ALA A 796 -3.39 -7.83 11.16
N TYR A 797 -2.96 -8.31 9.99
CA TYR A 797 -1.82 -9.20 9.82
C TYR A 797 -0.52 -8.60 10.38
N TYR A 798 -0.13 -7.40 9.95
CA TYR A 798 1.10 -6.76 10.45
C TYR A 798 0.96 -6.27 11.89
N LYS A 799 -0.24 -5.83 12.30
CA LYS A 799 -0.51 -5.51 13.71
C LYS A 799 -0.31 -6.74 14.60
N ASN A 800 -0.92 -7.88 14.23
CA ASN A 800 -0.78 -9.16 14.94
C ASN A 800 0.69 -9.62 14.99
N ALA A 801 1.44 -9.43 13.89
CA ALA A 801 2.88 -9.70 13.88
C ALA A 801 3.64 -8.78 14.87
N GLY A 802 3.31 -7.49 14.90
CA GLY A 802 3.83 -6.49 15.85
C GLY A 802 3.49 -6.76 17.31
N GLU A 803 2.31 -7.31 17.57
CA GLU A 803 1.87 -7.75 18.91
C GLU A 803 2.41 -9.14 19.29
N GLY A 804 3.08 -9.83 18.35
CA GLY A 804 3.76 -11.09 18.62
C GLY A 804 2.84 -12.30 18.60
N LYS A 805 1.75 -12.24 17.82
CA LYS A 805 0.77 -13.32 17.69
C LYS A 805 1.35 -14.56 16.99
N TYR A 806 2.20 -14.35 15.99
CA TYR A 806 2.76 -15.41 15.14
C TYR A 806 4.15 -15.84 15.61
N ASP A 807 4.45 -17.12 15.39
CA ASP A 807 5.81 -17.67 15.54
C ASP A 807 6.62 -17.46 14.25
N LEU A 808 5.93 -17.57 13.10
CA LEU A 808 6.47 -17.40 11.76
C LEU A 808 5.47 -16.63 10.89
N PHE A 809 5.92 -15.64 10.13
CA PHE A 809 5.06 -14.91 9.19
C PHE A 809 5.90 -14.23 8.10
N ARG A 810 5.31 -13.97 6.94
CA ARG A 810 5.98 -13.30 5.80
C ARG A 810 6.16 -11.80 6.05
N PHE A 811 7.36 -11.28 5.78
CA PHE A 811 7.64 -9.85 5.74
C PHE A 811 8.75 -9.56 4.69
N PRO A 812 8.62 -8.53 3.83
CA PRO A 812 9.70 -8.13 2.94
C PRO A 812 10.81 -7.40 3.72
N VAL A 813 12.07 -7.74 3.50
CA VAL A 813 13.23 -7.07 4.12
C VAL A 813 14.00 -6.33 3.04
N GLY A 814 14.18 -5.02 3.20
CA GLY A 814 14.88 -4.16 2.25
C GLY A 814 14.61 -2.68 2.53
N GLY A 815 15.11 -1.81 1.66
CA GLY A 815 15.02 -0.35 1.83
C GLY A 815 14.82 0.41 0.52
N GLY A 816 14.38 1.67 0.64
CA GLY A 816 14.20 2.60 -0.48
C GLY A 816 15.49 3.34 -0.88
N LEU A 817 16.61 3.07 -0.22
CA LEU A 817 17.91 3.70 -0.46
C LEU A 817 19.02 2.65 -0.64
N PRO A 818 20.10 2.96 -1.37
CA PRO A 818 21.14 2.03 -1.78
C PRO A 818 22.12 1.60 -0.68
N VAL A 819 21.78 1.79 0.60
CA VAL A 819 22.65 1.52 1.75
C VAL A 819 21.91 0.76 2.84
N ALA A 820 22.56 -0.29 3.36
CA ALA A 820 21.96 -1.21 4.32
C ALA A 820 21.65 -0.57 5.68
N SER A 821 22.39 0.48 6.07
CA SER A 821 22.16 1.29 7.28
C SER A 821 20.75 1.86 7.36
N THR A 822 20.09 2.11 6.22
CA THR A 822 18.74 2.69 6.17
C THR A 822 17.62 1.69 6.48
N PHE A 823 17.92 0.38 6.54
CA PHE A 823 16.90 -0.62 6.84
C PHE A 823 17.37 -1.70 7.82
N MET A 824 18.59 -2.24 7.73
CA MET A 824 19.01 -3.36 8.58
C MET A 824 18.85 -3.11 10.09
N PRO A 825 19.21 -1.93 10.64
CA PRO A 825 18.97 -1.62 12.06
C PRO A 825 17.48 -1.69 12.45
N ASP A 826 16.59 -1.11 11.65
CA ASP A 826 15.15 -1.06 11.95
C ASP A 826 14.52 -2.46 12.11
N TYR A 827 15.12 -3.49 11.49
CA TYR A 827 14.62 -4.87 11.51
C TYR A 827 15.30 -5.75 12.57
N PHE A 828 16.56 -5.48 12.91
CA PHE A 828 17.40 -6.46 13.64
C PHE A 828 18.22 -5.89 14.80
N ASP A 829 18.34 -4.57 14.93
CA ASP A 829 18.97 -3.96 16.10
C ASP A 829 18.02 -4.10 17.32
N GLY A 830 18.56 -4.63 18.41
CA GLY A 830 17.81 -4.91 19.64
C GLY A 830 17.27 -3.68 20.36
N GLU A 831 17.78 -2.48 20.07
CA GLU A 831 17.28 -1.22 20.65
C GLU A 831 16.05 -0.70 19.91
N PHE A 832 15.93 -1.01 18.62
CA PHE A 832 14.78 -0.66 17.80
C PHE A 832 13.65 -1.65 18.08
N THR A 833 12.69 -1.28 18.91
CA THR A 833 11.56 -2.15 19.29
C THR A 833 10.21 -1.67 18.76
N TYR A 834 9.33 -2.61 18.43
CA TYR A 834 7.94 -2.32 18.05
C TYR A 834 7.19 -1.63 19.22
N PRO A 835 6.31 -0.62 18.96
CA PRO A 835 5.81 -0.16 17.66
C PRO A 835 6.66 0.92 16.96
N ALA A 836 7.78 1.32 17.56
CA ALA A 836 8.62 2.38 17.02
C ALA A 836 9.44 1.93 15.78
N SER A 837 9.69 0.63 15.63
CA SER A 837 10.49 0.01 14.56
C SER A 837 9.81 -1.18 13.86
N SER A 838 10.45 -1.68 12.80
CA SER A 838 10.08 -2.93 12.10
C SER A 838 10.76 -4.19 12.66
N ASN A 839 11.31 -4.18 13.89
CA ASN A 839 11.93 -5.35 14.50
C ASN A 839 10.88 -6.34 15.02
N TYR A 840 10.14 -6.94 14.08
CA TYR A 840 9.12 -7.94 14.36
C TYR A 840 9.70 -9.28 14.83
N SER A 841 10.99 -9.52 14.57
CA SER A 841 11.69 -10.71 15.06
C SER A 841 11.90 -10.67 16.58
N ARG A 842 11.91 -9.46 17.16
CA ARG A 842 12.27 -9.17 18.56
C ARG A 842 13.66 -9.68 18.92
N LEU A 843 14.53 -9.77 17.91
CA LEU A 843 15.90 -10.22 18.10
C LEU A 843 16.59 -9.28 19.08
N LYS A 844 17.23 -9.87 20.09
CA LYS A 844 18.11 -9.20 21.03
C LYS A 844 19.42 -9.96 21.04
N SER A 845 20.39 -9.49 20.27
CA SER A 845 21.71 -10.12 20.18
C SER A 845 22.78 -9.05 20.18
N ALA A 846 23.49 -8.93 21.31
CA ALA A 846 24.61 -8.00 21.46
C ALA A 846 25.69 -8.18 20.36
N GLY A 847 25.81 -9.40 19.81
CA GLY A 847 26.71 -9.66 18.69
C GLY A 847 26.22 -9.15 17.34
N VAL A 848 24.91 -9.06 17.14
CA VAL A 848 24.31 -8.37 15.97
C VAL A 848 24.37 -6.86 16.18
N ASP A 849 23.99 -6.38 17.35
CA ASP A 849 23.99 -4.95 17.70
C ASP A 849 25.39 -4.33 17.53
N ALA A 850 26.44 -5.00 18.05
CA ALA A 850 27.82 -4.54 17.88
C ALA A 850 28.32 -4.61 16.42
N ALA A 851 27.81 -5.55 15.62
CA ALA A 851 28.16 -5.64 14.20
C ALA A 851 27.48 -4.53 13.39
N ILE A 852 26.24 -4.17 13.74
CA ILE A 852 25.50 -3.04 13.18
C ILE A 852 26.23 -1.73 13.51
N GLU A 853 26.57 -1.50 14.79
CA GLU A 853 27.29 -0.30 15.22
C GLU A 853 28.62 -0.12 14.47
N ALA A 854 29.37 -1.22 14.28
CA ALA A 854 30.61 -1.21 13.51
C ALA A 854 30.39 -0.86 12.03
N ALA A 855 29.31 -1.39 11.42
CA ALA A 855 28.96 -1.11 10.03
C ALA A 855 28.48 0.34 9.83
N ASP A 856 27.66 0.86 10.73
CA ASP A 856 27.19 2.25 10.74
C ASP A 856 28.34 3.24 10.92
N SER A 857 29.32 2.91 11.77
CA SER A 857 30.48 3.78 12.03
C SER A 857 31.61 3.66 11.00
N ALA A 858 31.41 2.91 9.91
CA ALA A 858 32.46 2.65 8.93
C ALA A 858 32.90 3.92 8.19
N ASN A 859 34.22 4.09 8.02
CA ASN A 859 34.80 5.32 7.47
C ASN A 859 34.59 5.53 5.95
N SER A 860 33.95 4.59 5.25
CA SER A 860 33.65 4.70 3.83
C SER A 860 32.51 3.76 3.44
N LEU A 861 31.80 4.07 2.35
CA LEU A 861 30.76 3.20 1.79
C LEU A 861 31.29 1.79 1.44
N SER A 862 32.56 1.68 1.03
CA SER A 862 33.17 0.37 0.72
C SER A 862 33.35 -0.47 1.98
N ALA A 863 33.96 0.10 3.01
CA ALA A 863 34.16 -0.58 4.29
C ALA A 863 32.81 -0.92 4.95
N ALA A 864 31.83 -0.01 4.87
CA ALA A 864 30.47 -0.25 5.34
C ALA A 864 29.86 -1.47 4.66
N GLY A 865 29.94 -1.58 3.33
CA GLY A 865 29.41 -2.72 2.59
C GLY A 865 29.99 -4.06 3.03
N GLU A 866 31.31 -4.15 3.23
CA GLU A 866 31.95 -5.37 3.74
C GLU A 866 31.45 -5.75 5.15
N LEU A 867 31.21 -4.76 6.01
CA LEU A 867 30.69 -4.97 7.35
C LEU A 867 29.20 -5.35 7.33
N TRP A 868 28.39 -4.74 6.46
CA TRP A 868 26.98 -5.11 6.27
C TRP A 868 26.81 -6.55 5.77
N SER A 869 27.73 -7.03 4.92
CA SER A 869 27.76 -8.44 4.52
C SER A 869 27.96 -9.38 5.73
N LYS A 870 28.80 -8.97 6.69
CA LYS A 870 28.99 -9.71 7.95
C LYS A 870 27.78 -9.61 8.87
N VAL A 871 27.11 -8.46 8.93
CA VAL A 871 25.86 -8.28 9.67
C VAL A 871 24.79 -9.23 9.13
N ASP A 872 24.60 -9.31 7.81
CA ASP A 872 23.69 -10.25 7.16
C ASP A 872 23.94 -11.69 7.66
N ARG A 873 25.17 -12.17 7.51
CA ARG A 873 25.57 -13.50 8.01
C ARG A 873 25.30 -13.66 9.51
N ARG A 874 25.57 -12.64 10.33
CA ARG A 874 25.37 -12.69 11.78
C ARG A 874 23.90 -12.77 12.18
N VAL A 875 23.03 -12.00 11.52
CA VAL A 875 21.57 -12.11 11.69
C VAL A 875 21.10 -13.50 11.27
N MET A 876 21.60 -14.01 10.14
CA MET A 876 21.29 -15.36 9.67
C MET A 876 21.73 -16.43 10.67
N GLU A 877 22.88 -16.30 11.34
CA GLU A 877 23.35 -17.23 12.40
C GLU A 877 22.41 -17.31 13.61
N GLU A 878 21.71 -16.22 13.93
CA GLU A 878 20.69 -16.15 14.98
C GLU A 878 19.35 -16.78 14.56
N ALA A 879 19.18 -17.08 13.27
CA ALA A 879 17.98 -17.66 12.67
C ALA A 879 16.70 -16.86 13.01
N ALA A 880 16.81 -15.54 13.07
CA ALA A 880 15.68 -14.64 13.37
C ALA A 880 14.75 -14.43 12.16
N VAL A 881 15.20 -14.84 10.98
CA VAL A 881 14.54 -14.61 9.69
C VAL A 881 15.00 -15.66 8.69
N VAL A 882 14.14 -15.97 7.72
CA VAL A 882 14.39 -16.93 6.64
C VAL A 882 14.10 -16.26 5.29
N PRO A 883 15.11 -15.70 4.60
CA PRO A 883 14.97 -15.20 3.23
C PRO A 883 14.57 -16.34 2.28
N VAL A 884 13.68 -16.03 1.32
CA VAL A 884 13.19 -17.02 0.34
C VAL A 884 13.45 -16.61 -1.10
N TYR A 885 13.10 -15.38 -1.51
CA TYR A 885 13.31 -14.96 -2.90
C TYR A 885 13.31 -13.44 -3.06
N VAL A 886 13.97 -12.98 -4.12
CA VAL A 886 13.87 -11.60 -4.62
C VAL A 886 12.96 -11.59 -5.83
N PRO A 887 11.84 -10.85 -5.80
CA PRO A 887 10.96 -10.75 -6.95
C PRO A 887 11.61 -9.92 -8.08
N VAL A 888 11.27 -10.25 -9.32
CA VAL A 888 11.60 -9.44 -10.50
C VAL A 888 10.41 -8.53 -10.79
N ARG A 889 10.64 -7.22 -10.73
CA ARG A 889 9.64 -6.22 -11.12
C ARG A 889 9.63 -6.07 -12.63
N THR A 890 8.44 -5.91 -13.19
CA THR A 890 8.26 -5.70 -14.62
C THR A 890 7.51 -4.41 -14.88
N PHE A 891 8.10 -3.56 -15.70
CA PHE A 891 7.58 -2.25 -16.04
C PHE A 891 7.12 -2.25 -17.50
N LEU A 892 5.90 -1.79 -17.73
CA LEU A 892 5.37 -1.59 -19.07
C LEU A 892 5.48 -0.12 -19.46
N TYR A 893 5.81 0.12 -20.73
CA TYR A 893 5.81 1.46 -21.30
C TYR A 893 5.43 1.43 -22.78
N SER A 894 4.87 2.53 -23.27
CA SER A 894 4.50 2.68 -24.68
C SER A 894 5.74 2.97 -25.54
N LYS A 895 5.65 2.68 -26.84
CA LYS A 895 6.74 2.93 -27.80
C LYS A 895 7.04 4.42 -28.00
N ALA A 896 6.22 5.33 -27.49
CA ALA A 896 6.47 6.77 -27.54
C ALA A 896 7.54 7.19 -26.52
N LEU A 897 7.80 6.43 -25.45
CA LEU A 897 8.75 6.81 -24.40
C LEU A 897 10.19 6.38 -24.69
N ARG A 898 11.13 7.26 -24.37
CA ARG A 898 12.59 7.03 -24.44
C ARG A 898 13.27 7.65 -23.21
N GLY A 899 14.56 7.37 -23.05
CA GLY A 899 15.34 7.87 -21.90
C GLY A 899 14.96 7.22 -20.57
N LEU A 900 14.29 6.08 -20.60
CA LEU A 900 13.91 5.33 -19.40
C LEU A 900 15.14 4.68 -18.79
N GLN A 901 15.20 4.69 -17.47
CA GLN A 901 16.21 4.02 -16.65
C GLN A 901 15.51 3.38 -15.47
N VAL A 902 15.94 2.18 -15.08
CA VAL A 902 15.42 1.53 -13.86
C VAL A 902 16.41 1.77 -12.73
N ASP A 903 15.91 2.20 -11.58
CA ASP A 903 16.67 2.31 -10.34
C ASP A 903 16.00 1.54 -9.20
N LEU A 904 16.42 1.79 -7.96
CA LEU A 904 15.93 1.06 -6.78
C LEU A 904 14.42 1.20 -6.59
N ASP A 905 13.85 2.38 -6.81
CA ASP A 905 12.42 2.61 -6.55
C ASP A 905 11.56 2.19 -7.76
N GLY A 906 12.08 2.26 -8.98
CA GLY A 906 11.38 1.80 -10.18
C GLY A 906 11.89 2.43 -11.47
N VAL A 907 11.01 2.73 -12.42
CA VAL A 907 11.40 3.48 -13.64
C VAL A 907 11.58 4.95 -13.30
N SER A 908 12.83 5.41 -13.34
CA SER A 908 13.20 6.80 -13.13
C SER A 908 12.54 7.72 -14.16
N PRO A 909 11.79 8.74 -13.74
CA PRO A 909 11.18 9.69 -14.66
C PRO A 909 12.14 10.81 -15.08
N LEU A 910 13.33 10.90 -14.48
CA LEU A 910 14.20 12.10 -14.55
C LEU A 910 14.72 12.42 -15.97
N ASN A 911 14.87 11.39 -16.80
CA ASN A 911 15.37 11.46 -18.17
C ASN A 911 14.33 11.02 -19.21
N ALA A 912 13.12 10.66 -18.76
CA ALA A 912 12.07 10.21 -19.65
C ALA A 912 11.66 11.34 -20.61
N TYR A 913 11.53 11.04 -21.89
CA TYR A 913 11.03 12.00 -22.89
C TYR A 913 10.09 11.32 -23.89
N VAL A 914 9.19 12.13 -24.46
CA VAL A 914 8.26 11.71 -25.50
C VAL A 914 8.95 11.83 -26.85
N ARG A 915 9.10 10.70 -27.56
CA ARG A 915 9.55 10.68 -28.94
C ARG A 915 8.50 11.37 -29.80
N ARG A 916 8.91 12.42 -30.49
CA ARG A 916 8.10 13.19 -31.43
C ARG A 916 8.63 13.03 -32.84
#